data_AF-A0A1R3IHY4-F1
#
_entry.id   AF-A0A1R3IHY4-F1
#
_cell.length_a   1.000
_cell.length_b   1.000
_cell.length_c   1.000
_cell.angle_alpha   90.00
_cell.angle_beta   90.00
_cell.angle_gamma   90.00
#
_symmetry.space_group_name_H-M   'P 1'
#
loop_
_entity.id
_entity.type
_entity.pdbx_description
1 polymer ?
#
loop_
_entity_poly.entity_id
_entity_poly.type
_entity_poly.pdbx_seq_one_letter_code
_entity_poly.pdbx_strand_id
1 'polypeptide(L)'
;MALFLCSPRILIFLLLISAIPVAYIISVERAEPTTHVFHYHSNGYLRECAKWDEQGNRFLVTYMEGGVGEVHVPKDHSPDAVLKEVTVVKEFDLAGNASLGMSVDRPRNRLLVAVADLFGNRYSGLAAYDLSTWKRLFLTHLPSDEKSFADDVAVDADGTAYVTDVKGSKIWKVGVNGELLSVLRNPLFNPKEWYKTLFGLNGIVYHPDGYLIVIHTFSGNLLKIDLTKGEEVKLIQVTKGSLQFGDGIELVSPTKLVVAGNPSARLVESSDGWETASVVGQFKGPAHRLATAATVKDGKVYLSHMFVHQQTHFQFNKSFLTLGGHKPVTAQSLSSFDIRDSAETVKHSTLQDIPLVKPENASGSDKVSVFKEIQEQQNESQVLEEEGDNENEDPETEQEGAPAPSAEDIEVESNELIEKDENRADSVDNKLELPSSTEHKEEKKINVTPVDKNEVPSNGKIEEKKIDSCDLTKGKWVYDESYPLYTNASCPFIDEGFNCDSNGRRDRNYMKWRWQPQDCDFPRFNAAKMLDSIRGKRLVFVGDSINRNQWESMLCMLMAAVKDPKKVYETHGRRITKEKGNYSFKFVDYKCTVEYYVSHYLVHESKARIGQKRRPTLRIDAIDHGSSRWRGADILVFNSAHWWSHYKTKAGVNYYQEGNQVHPKLDVSTAFRRALMTWGSWVDRHINPGKTQVFFRNSAPSHFSGGEWNSGGHCLEAAWPLNDTSAMNYPEKNKIVEEVVLQMKTPVTLLNITGLSAYRIDGHPSIYGKKPGTRFSSKVQDCSHWCLPGVPDAWNEILYVHLQSKLKYKNHSGS
;
A
#
# COMPACT_ATOMS: atom_id res chain seq x y z
N MET A 1 26.85 -31.05 -4.61
CA MET A 1 26.69 -29.91 -5.55
C MET A 1 26.62 -28.53 -4.86
N ALA A 2 25.91 -28.36 -3.74
CA ALA A 2 25.71 -27.04 -3.10
C ALA A 2 26.97 -26.20 -2.81
N LEU A 3 28.13 -26.82 -2.53
CA LEU A 3 29.39 -26.10 -2.26
C LEU A 3 30.06 -25.46 -3.48
N PHE A 4 29.62 -25.77 -4.71
CA PHE A 4 30.19 -25.17 -5.93
C PHE A 4 29.59 -23.79 -6.28
N LEU A 5 28.38 -23.46 -5.81
CA LEU A 5 27.67 -22.24 -6.19
C LEU A 5 28.11 -20.99 -5.39
N CYS A 6 28.76 -21.16 -4.24
CA CYS A 6 29.16 -20.06 -3.35
C CYS A 6 30.61 -19.56 -3.56
N SER A 7 31.22 -19.84 -4.71
CA SER A 7 32.56 -19.32 -5.03
C SER A 7 32.48 -17.82 -5.41
N PRO A 8 33.34 -16.94 -4.85
CA PRO A 8 33.40 -15.52 -5.24
C PRO A 8 33.59 -15.32 -6.75
N ARG A 9 34.30 -16.24 -7.41
CA ARG A 9 34.50 -16.22 -8.88
C ARG A 9 33.22 -16.50 -9.64
N ILE A 10 32.36 -17.38 -9.13
CA ILE A 10 31.05 -17.68 -9.73
C ILE A 10 30.06 -16.54 -9.43
N LEU A 11 30.12 -15.93 -8.25
CA LEU A 11 29.32 -14.74 -7.95
C LEU A 11 29.67 -13.55 -8.87
N ILE A 12 30.96 -13.30 -9.10
CA ILE A 12 31.44 -12.30 -10.08
C ILE A 12 31.03 -12.67 -11.51
N PHE A 13 31.10 -13.95 -11.89
CA PHE A 13 30.67 -14.42 -13.21
C PHE A 13 29.16 -14.24 -13.43
N LEU A 14 28.34 -14.53 -12.42
CA LEU A 14 26.89 -14.29 -12.44
C LEU A 14 26.55 -12.79 -12.47
N LEU A 15 27.30 -11.95 -11.75
CA LEU A 15 27.17 -10.49 -11.81
C LEU A 15 27.54 -9.93 -13.21
N LEU A 16 28.59 -10.46 -13.84
CA LEU A 16 28.97 -10.04 -15.20
C LEU A 16 27.96 -10.54 -16.25
N ILE A 17 27.42 -11.76 -16.08
CA ILE A 17 26.37 -12.31 -16.95
C ILE A 17 25.06 -11.55 -16.80
N SER A 18 24.68 -11.08 -15.60
CA SER A 18 23.46 -10.28 -15.41
C SER A 18 23.64 -8.81 -15.80
N ALA A 19 24.86 -8.26 -15.68
CA ALA A 19 25.16 -6.89 -16.11
C ALA A 19 24.97 -6.68 -17.62
N ILE A 20 25.23 -7.69 -18.47
CA ILE A 20 25.09 -7.55 -19.94
C ILE A 20 23.61 -7.37 -20.37
N PRO A 21 22.64 -8.23 -19.98
CA PRO A 21 21.22 -7.99 -20.21
C PRO A 21 20.72 -6.67 -19.62
N VAL A 22 21.15 -6.30 -18.41
CA VAL A 22 20.73 -5.04 -17.78
C VAL A 22 21.27 -3.82 -18.56
N ALA A 23 22.54 -3.84 -18.96
CA ALA A 23 23.12 -2.79 -19.80
C ALA A 23 22.47 -2.73 -21.19
N TYR A 24 22.09 -3.87 -21.77
CA TYR A 24 21.35 -3.93 -23.02
C TYR A 24 19.95 -3.32 -22.88
N ILE A 25 19.20 -3.67 -21.83
CA ILE A 25 17.88 -3.07 -21.53
C ILE A 25 18.02 -1.55 -21.33
N ILE A 26 19.00 -1.09 -20.53
CA ILE A 26 19.26 0.35 -20.33
C ILE A 26 19.61 1.05 -21.66
N SER A 27 20.35 0.39 -22.55
CA SER A 27 20.69 0.92 -23.88
C SER A 27 19.46 1.05 -24.78
N VAL A 28 18.56 0.06 -24.78
CA VAL A 28 17.32 0.08 -25.55
C VAL A 28 16.31 1.09 -24.98
N GLU A 29 16.22 1.22 -23.65
CA GLU A 29 15.36 2.21 -22.98
C GLU A 29 15.84 3.65 -23.17
N ARG A 30 17.15 3.88 -23.38
CA ARG A 30 17.75 5.19 -23.68
C ARG A 30 17.85 5.52 -25.16
N ALA A 31 17.54 4.59 -26.05
CA ALA A 31 17.54 4.84 -27.49
C ALA A 31 16.37 5.77 -27.87
N GLU A 32 16.61 6.72 -28.77
CA GLU A 32 15.54 7.55 -29.32
C GLU A 32 14.48 6.65 -30.00
N PRO A 33 13.19 6.77 -29.63
CA PRO A 33 12.13 6.01 -30.27
C PRO A 33 12.06 6.29 -31.77
N THR A 34 12.01 5.24 -32.59
CA THR A 34 11.79 5.35 -34.05
C THR A 34 10.37 5.75 -34.44
N THR A 35 9.57 6.22 -33.46
CA THR A 35 8.12 6.31 -33.50
C THR A 35 7.64 7.46 -32.64
N HIS A 36 6.45 8.02 -32.90
CA HIS A 36 5.91 9.09 -32.06
C HIS A 36 5.57 8.54 -30.67
N VAL A 37 5.86 9.33 -29.62
CA VAL A 37 5.71 8.94 -28.23
C VAL A 37 5.03 10.03 -27.42
N PHE A 38 3.97 9.70 -26.68
CA PHE A 38 3.56 10.51 -25.54
C PHE A 38 4.34 10.10 -24.30
N HIS A 39 5.05 11.06 -23.72
CA HIS A 39 5.71 10.93 -22.43
C HIS A 39 4.80 11.45 -21.32
N TYR A 40 4.73 10.75 -20.20
CA TYR A 40 3.97 11.22 -19.03
C TYR A 40 4.55 10.72 -17.71
N HIS A 41 4.38 11.53 -16.66
CA HIS A 41 4.68 11.17 -15.28
C HIS A 41 3.48 10.44 -14.64
N SER A 42 3.81 9.39 -13.87
CA SER A 42 2.90 8.43 -13.27
C SER A 42 3.26 8.20 -11.79
N ASN A 43 2.25 7.99 -10.93
CA ASN A 43 2.44 7.76 -9.49
C ASN A 43 2.48 6.27 -9.08
N GLY A 44 2.63 5.36 -10.04
CA GLY A 44 2.62 3.90 -9.84
C GLY A 44 3.44 3.20 -10.91
N TYR A 45 3.40 1.87 -10.99
CA TYR A 45 4.29 1.09 -11.88
C TYR A 45 3.60 0.26 -12.97
N LEU A 46 2.29 -0.02 -12.84
CA LEU A 46 1.61 -1.03 -13.67
C LEU A 46 0.29 -0.50 -14.26
N ARG A 47 0.26 -0.28 -15.57
CA ARG A 47 -0.97 0.10 -16.31
C ARG A 47 -1.41 -1.10 -17.13
N GLU A 48 -2.71 -1.35 -17.22
CA GLU A 48 -3.19 -2.41 -18.08
C GLU A 48 -3.66 -1.82 -19.42
N CYS A 49 -4.74 -1.05 -19.42
CA CYS A 49 -5.31 -0.48 -20.64
C CYS A 49 -5.18 1.04 -20.67
N ALA A 50 -5.14 1.58 -21.89
CA ALA A 50 -5.42 2.98 -22.16
C ALA A 50 -6.34 3.12 -23.38
N LYS A 51 -7.34 4.00 -23.30
CA LYS A 51 -8.26 4.33 -24.40
C LYS A 51 -8.26 5.85 -24.66
N TRP A 52 -8.38 6.24 -25.92
CA TRP A 52 -8.48 7.65 -26.31
C TRP A 52 -9.92 8.18 -26.15
N ASP A 53 -10.10 9.26 -25.38
CA ASP A 53 -11.36 10.01 -25.30
C ASP A 53 -11.23 11.29 -26.13
N GLU A 54 -11.69 11.23 -27.38
CA GLU A 54 -11.54 12.30 -28.38
C GLU A 54 -12.17 13.63 -27.93
N GLN A 55 -13.37 13.59 -27.35
CA GLN A 55 -14.05 14.81 -26.89
C GLN A 55 -13.40 15.39 -25.63
N GLY A 56 -12.83 14.55 -24.76
CA GLY A 56 -12.02 14.98 -23.61
C GLY A 56 -10.59 15.38 -23.97
N ASN A 57 -10.14 15.09 -25.21
CA ASN A 57 -8.78 15.28 -25.71
C ASN A 57 -7.72 14.71 -24.74
N ARG A 58 -7.96 13.48 -24.26
CA ARG A 58 -7.21 12.81 -23.19
C ARG A 58 -7.13 11.30 -23.42
N PHE A 59 -6.07 10.66 -22.94
CA PHE A 59 -6.08 9.22 -22.71
C PHE A 59 -6.70 8.93 -21.36
N LEU A 60 -7.57 7.93 -21.28
CA LEU A 60 -8.02 7.30 -20.05
C LEU A 60 -7.20 6.04 -19.83
N VAL A 61 -6.77 5.79 -18.59
CA VAL A 61 -5.74 4.80 -18.25
C VAL A 61 -6.17 4.00 -17.03
N THR A 62 -6.11 2.67 -17.07
CA THR A 62 -6.48 1.80 -15.93
C THR A 62 -5.27 1.26 -15.19
N TYR A 63 -5.43 1.07 -13.88
CA TYR A 63 -4.36 0.68 -12.97
C TYR A 63 -4.51 -0.76 -12.49
N MET A 64 -3.41 -1.53 -12.51
CA MET A 64 -3.39 -2.88 -11.94
C MET A 64 -3.62 -2.86 -10.41
N GLU A 65 -3.27 -1.77 -9.73
CA GLU A 65 -3.60 -1.51 -8.32
C GLU A 65 -5.04 -1.00 -8.07
N GLY A 66 -5.84 -0.85 -9.12
CA GLY A 66 -7.24 -0.39 -9.07
C GLY A 66 -7.41 1.13 -9.24
N GLY A 67 -8.34 1.51 -10.12
CA GLY A 67 -8.69 2.89 -10.44
C GLY A 67 -8.46 3.28 -11.90
N VAL A 68 -8.82 4.53 -12.22
CA VAL A 68 -8.67 5.14 -13.54
C VAL A 68 -7.97 6.49 -13.41
N GLY A 69 -7.02 6.75 -14.31
CA GLY A 69 -6.40 8.05 -14.54
C GLY A 69 -6.79 8.66 -15.88
N GLU A 70 -6.58 9.96 -16.01
CA GLU A 70 -6.55 10.66 -17.29
C GLU A 70 -5.17 11.27 -17.55
N VAL A 71 -4.75 11.27 -18.82
CA VAL A 71 -3.57 11.98 -19.32
C VAL A 71 -4.08 12.94 -20.39
N HIS A 72 -4.27 14.21 -20.01
CA HIS A 72 -4.75 15.24 -20.93
C HIS A 72 -3.65 15.62 -21.94
N VAL A 73 -4.01 15.77 -23.22
CA VAL A 73 -3.08 16.09 -24.31
C VAL A 73 -3.41 17.49 -24.86
N PRO A 74 -2.65 18.55 -24.54
CA PRO A 74 -2.90 19.90 -25.08
C PRO A 74 -2.95 19.93 -26.63
N LYS A 75 -3.74 20.83 -27.20
CA LYS A 75 -3.86 20.96 -28.68
C LYS A 75 -2.55 21.43 -29.35
N ASP A 76 -1.72 22.12 -28.58
CA ASP A 76 -0.40 22.67 -28.90
C ASP A 76 0.75 21.81 -28.34
N HIS A 77 0.49 20.54 -27.99
CA HIS A 77 1.47 19.64 -27.40
C HIS A 77 2.70 19.43 -28.30
N SER A 78 3.88 19.79 -27.76
CA SER A 78 5.18 19.41 -28.31
C SER A 78 5.50 17.95 -27.97
N PRO A 79 6.05 17.14 -28.89
CA PRO A 79 6.44 15.75 -28.61
C PRO A 79 7.40 15.57 -27.42
N ASP A 80 8.23 16.58 -27.12
CA ASP A 80 9.19 16.55 -26.01
C ASP A 80 8.54 16.92 -24.66
N ALA A 81 7.28 17.38 -24.64
CA ALA A 81 6.61 17.81 -23.42
C ALA A 81 6.12 16.60 -22.61
N VAL A 82 6.61 16.47 -21.38
CA VAL A 82 6.15 15.40 -20.49
C VAL A 82 4.79 15.76 -19.89
N LEU A 83 3.76 14.97 -20.23
CA LEU A 83 2.41 15.07 -19.70
C LEU A 83 2.32 14.55 -18.26
N LYS A 84 1.12 14.62 -17.67
CA LYS A 84 0.86 14.16 -16.30
C LYS A 84 -0.37 13.27 -16.26
N GLU A 85 -0.24 12.10 -15.65
CA GLU A 85 -1.35 11.25 -15.24
C GLU A 85 -2.02 11.86 -13.99
N VAL A 86 -3.34 12.01 -14.03
CA VAL A 86 -4.17 12.46 -12.92
C VAL A 86 -5.21 11.39 -12.63
N THR A 87 -5.17 10.80 -11.43
CA THR A 87 -6.19 9.83 -11.01
C THR A 87 -7.55 10.50 -10.88
N VAL A 88 -8.53 10.01 -11.63
CA VAL A 88 -9.91 10.52 -11.68
C VAL A 88 -10.91 9.60 -10.98
N VAL A 89 -10.66 8.29 -10.98
CA VAL A 89 -11.44 7.29 -10.24
C VAL A 89 -10.50 6.51 -9.33
N LYS A 90 -10.76 6.51 -8.02
CA LYS A 90 -10.11 5.60 -7.07
C LYS A 90 -11.05 5.24 -5.93
N GLU A 91 -11.84 4.20 -6.17
CA GLU A 91 -12.87 3.76 -5.24
C GLU A 91 -12.32 2.78 -4.19
N PHE A 92 -12.88 2.88 -2.99
CA PHE A 92 -12.42 2.19 -1.79
C PHE A 92 -12.95 0.76 -1.71
N ASP A 93 -14.20 0.54 -2.10
CA ASP A 93 -14.85 -0.78 -2.14
C ASP A 93 -14.33 -1.66 -3.29
N LEU A 94 -13.59 -1.07 -4.23
CA LEU A 94 -12.80 -1.76 -5.25
C LEU A 94 -11.30 -1.88 -4.89
N ALA A 95 -10.87 -1.48 -3.70
CA ALA A 95 -9.46 -1.53 -3.34
C ALA A 95 -8.91 -2.97 -3.38
N GLY A 96 -7.79 -3.19 -4.06
CA GLY A 96 -7.19 -4.52 -4.22
C GLY A 96 -7.85 -5.40 -5.30
N ASN A 97 -8.93 -4.94 -5.93
CA ASN A 97 -9.24 -5.36 -7.29
C ASN A 97 -8.37 -4.57 -8.28
N ALA A 98 -8.05 -5.16 -9.42
CA ALA A 98 -7.44 -4.44 -10.52
C ALA A 98 -8.51 -3.77 -11.38
N SER A 99 -8.15 -2.67 -12.02
CA SER A 99 -8.88 -2.14 -13.17
C SER A 99 -8.12 -2.55 -14.43
N LEU A 100 -8.76 -3.36 -15.27
CA LEU A 100 -8.18 -3.88 -16.50
C LEU A 100 -8.80 -3.17 -17.71
N GLY A 101 -9.29 -3.92 -18.70
CA GLY A 101 -9.82 -3.37 -19.95
C GLY A 101 -11.01 -2.44 -19.73
N MET A 102 -11.17 -1.50 -20.66
CA MET A 102 -12.16 -0.43 -20.54
C MET A 102 -12.77 -0.07 -21.90
N SER A 103 -14.01 0.42 -21.86
CA SER A 103 -14.74 0.88 -23.04
C SER A 103 -15.38 2.24 -22.82
N VAL A 104 -15.27 3.13 -23.81
CA VAL A 104 -15.82 4.49 -23.79
C VAL A 104 -17.15 4.52 -24.55
N ASP A 105 -18.27 4.37 -23.83
CA ASP A 105 -19.62 4.52 -24.39
C ASP A 105 -20.00 6.00 -24.42
N ARG A 106 -19.44 6.69 -25.43
CA ARG A 106 -19.65 8.13 -25.65
C ARG A 106 -21.14 8.50 -25.87
N PRO A 107 -21.96 7.75 -26.63
CA PRO A 107 -23.39 8.04 -26.76
C PRO A 107 -24.16 8.13 -25.45
N ARG A 108 -23.70 7.44 -24.40
CA ARG A 108 -24.29 7.45 -23.04
C ARG A 108 -23.42 8.15 -22.00
N ASN A 109 -22.42 8.92 -22.45
CA ASN A 109 -21.45 9.68 -21.65
C ASN A 109 -20.82 8.87 -20.49
N ARG A 110 -20.42 7.62 -20.73
CA ARG A 110 -19.91 6.74 -19.67
C ARG A 110 -18.67 5.93 -20.05
N LEU A 111 -17.82 5.68 -19.06
CA LEU A 111 -16.71 4.75 -19.10
C LEU A 111 -17.13 3.46 -18.41
N LEU A 112 -16.89 2.31 -19.05
CA LEU A 112 -17.04 1.00 -18.42
C LEU A 112 -15.67 0.37 -18.23
N VAL A 113 -15.45 -0.27 -17.07
CA VAL A 113 -14.15 -0.80 -16.64
C VAL A 113 -14.32 -2.21 -16.08
N ALA A 114 -13.58 -3.16 -16.62
CA ALA A 114 -13.48 -4.50 -16.08
C ALA A 114 -12.73 -4.47 -14.74
N VAL A 115 -13.35 -5.04 -13.70
CA VAL A 115 -12.83 -5.09 -12.34
C VAL A 115 -12.43 -6.52 -12.02
N ALA A 116 -11.13 -6.76 -11.84
CA ALA A 116 -10.58 -8.11 -11.80
C ALA A 116 -10.07 -8.52 -10.42
N ASP A 117 -10.10 -9.83 -10.14
CA ASP A 117 -9.53 -10.44 -8.94
C ASP A 117 -8.17 -11.10 -9.24
N LEU A 118 -7.09 -10.33 -9.09
CA LEU A 118 -5.71 -10.79 -9.29
C LEU A 118 -5.32 -11.92 -8.34
N PHE A 119 -5.76 -11.87 -7.09
CA PHE A 119 -5.24 -12.73 -6.02
C PHE A 119 -6.20 -13.86 -5.60
N GLY A 120 -7.41 -13.91 -6.16
CA GLY A 120 -8.41 -14.96 -5.90
C GLY A 120 -9.15 -14.80 -4.56
N ASN A 121 -9.21 -13.58 -4.02
CA ASN A 121 -9.83 -13.26 -2.73
C ASN A 121 -10.87 -12.12 -2.80
N ARG A 122 -11.14 -11.59 -4.00
CA ARG A 122 -12.14 -10.56 -4.31
C ARG A 122 -13.26 -11.17 -5.17
N TYR A 123 -13.73 -10.43 -6.18
CA TYR A 123 -14.77 -10.81 -7.13
C TYR A 123 -14.46 -10.16 -8.48
N SER A 124 -14.89 -10.80 -9.57
CA SER A 124 -14.93 -10.19 -10.89
C SER A 124 -16.14 -9.25 -11.00
N GLY A 125 -15.99 -8.12 -11.67
CA GLY A 125 -17.02 -7.08 -11.74
C GLY A 125 -16.95 -6.23 -13.01
N LEU A 126 -18.01 -5.46 -13.25
CA LEU A 126 -18.06 -4.38 -14.23
C LEU A 126 -18.49 -3.10 -13.53
N ALA A 127 -17.63 -2.09 -13.52
CA ALA A 127 -17.97 -0.76 -13.02
C ALA A 127 -18.27 0.18 -14.19
N ALA A 128 -19.23 1.09 -14.01
CA ALA A 128 -19.51 2.15 -14.98
C ALA A 128 -19.49 3.52 -14.30
N TYR A 129 -18.89 4.51 -14.95
CA TYR A 129 -18.69 5.88 -14.46
C TYR A 129 -19.15 6.90 -15.49
N ASP A 130 -19.77 8.00 -15.04
CA ASP A 130 -20.04 9.14 -15.92
C ASP A 130 -18.72 9.84 -16.33
N LEU A 131 -18.51 10.05 -17.64
CA LEU A 131 -17.27 10.59 -18.21
C LEU A 131 -16.98 12.06 -17.87
N SER A 132 -17.98 12.78 -17.36
CA SER A 132 -17.88 14.21 -17.03
C SER A 132 -17.63 14.47 -15.55
N THR A 133 -18.19 13.63 -14.68
CA THR A 133 -18.21 13.80 -13.22
C THR A 133 -17.46 12.72 -12.46
N TRP A 134 -17.06 11.63 -13.14
CA TRP A 134 -16.43 10.43 -12.58
C TRP A 134 -17.25 9.71 -11.50
N LYS A 135 -18.53 10.08 -11.35
CA LYS A 135 -19.46 9.43 -10.45
C LYS A 135 -19.79 8.03 -10.98
N ARG A 136 -19.67 7.01 -10.12
CA ARG A 136 -20.12 5.66 -10.43
C ARG A 136 -21.62 5.63 -10.70
N LEU A 137 -21.98 5.08 -11.85
CA LEU A 137 -23.34 4.82 -12.30
C LEU A 137 -23.84 3.49 -11.74
N PHE A 138 -23.03 2.42 -11.88
CA PHE A 138 -23.29 1.11 -11.31
C PHE A 138 -22.00 0.32 -11.05
N LEU A 139 -22.14 -0.75 -10.27
CA LEU A 139 -21.15 -1.81 -10.09
C LEU A 139 -21.86 -3.16 -10.16
N THR A 140 -21.64 -3.89 -11.25
CA THR A 140 -22.19 -5.23 -11.46
C THR A 140 -21.20 -6.26 -10.95
N HIS A 141 -21.57 -7.04 -9.94
CA HIS A 141 -20.80 -8.23 -9.57
C HIS A 141 -21.03 -9.30 -10.64
N LEU A 142 -19.96 -9.87 -11.19
CA LEU A 142 -20.01 -10.87 -12.25
C LEU A 142 -19.86 -12.27 -11.62
N PRO A 143 -20.97 -13.04 -11.47
CA PRO A 143 -20.97 -14.30 -10.74
C PRO A 143 -20.23 -15.38 -11.53
N SER A 144 -19.67 -16.33 -10.78
CA SER A 144 -19.01 -17.50 -11.35
C SER A 144 -19.05 -18.67 -10.39
N ASP A 145 -19.41 -19.84 -10.93
CA ASP A 145 -19.39 -21.14 -10.25
C ASP A 145 -17.96 -21.71 -10.13
N GLU A 146 -17.02 -21.10 -10.86
CA GLU A 146 -15.61 -21.48 -11.00
C GLU A 146 -14.70 -20.24 -10.80
N LYS A 147 -13.37 -20.43 -10.74
CA LYS A 147 -12.43 -19.29 -10.72
C LYS A 147 -12.64 -18.42 -11.96
N SER A 148 -12.98 -17.15 -11.76
CA SER A 148 -13.17 -16.16 -12.82
C SER A 148 -12.09 -15.09 -12.80
N PHE A 149 -11.95 -14.38 -13.91
CA PHE A 149 -11.12 -13.20 -14.06
C PHE A 149 -11.69 -12.31 -15.17
N ALA A 150 -12.53 -11.34 -14.80
CA ALA A 150 -13.00 -10.31 -15.74
C ALA A 150 -11.82 -9.47 -16.23
N ASP A 151 -11.72 -9.28 -17.55
CA ASP A 151 -10.48 -8.82 -18.18
C ASP A 151 -10.68 -7.64 -19.13
N ASP A 152 -11.42 -7.81 -20.24
CA ASP A 152 -11.71 -6.73 -21.18
C ASP A 152 -13.23 -6.57 -21.42
N VAL A 153 -13.65 -5.42 -21.95
CA VAL A 153 -15.05 -5.07 -22.15
C VAL A 153 -15.31 -4.34 -23.48
N ALA A 154 -16.29 -4.84 -24.23
CA ALA A 154 -16.88 -4.16 -25.38
C ALA A 154 -18.31 -3.71 -25.09
N VAL A 155 -18.79 -2.72 -25.85
CA VAL A 155 -20.15 -2.18 -25.73
C VAL A 155 -20.79 -2.12 -27.11
N ASP A 156 -22.01 -2.63 -27.26
CA ASP A 156 -22.77 -2.55 -28.51
C ASP A 156 -23.48 -1.19 -28.69
N ALA A 157 -24.10 -0.99 -29.86
CA ALA A 157 -24.84 0.23 -30.17
C ALA A 157 -25.95 0.54 -29.15
N ASP A 158 -26.58 -0.48 -28.57
CA ASP A 158 -27.67 -0.37 -27.59
C ASP A 158 -27.16 -0.08 -26.16
N GLY A 159 -25.84 -0.14 -25.94
CA GLY A 159 -25.21 0.10 -24.64
C GLY A 159 -25.16 -1.14 -23.76
N THR A 160 -25.33 -2.32 -24.34
CA THR A 160 -25.07 -3.58 -23.64
C THR A 160 -23.58 -3.85 -23.62
N ALA A 161 -23.05 -4.17 -22.44
CA ALA A 161 -21.64 -4.46 -22.24
C ALA A 161 -21.38 -5.98 -22.25
N TYR A 162 -20.26 -6.37 -22.85
CA TYR A 162 -19.81 -7.75 -23.00
C TYR A 162 -18.41 -7.86 -22.38
N VAL A 163 -18.30 -8.58 -21.26
CA VAL A 163 -17.07 -8.68 -20.45
C VAL A 163 -16.50 -10.08 -20.59
N THR A 164 -15.21 -10.21 -20.91
CA THR A 164 -14.52 -11.50 -21.06
C THR A 164 -14.04 -12.07 -19.72
N ASP A 165 -14.10 -13.41 -19.58
CA ASP A 165 -13.49 -14.16 -18.49
C ASP A 165 -12.28 -14.96 -18.98
N VAL A 166 -11.07 -14.55 -18.58
CA VAL A 166 -9.81 -15.22 -18.97
C VAL A 166 -9.67 -16.60 -18.32
N LYS A 167 -10.24 -16.83 -17.13
CA LYS A 167 -10.13 -18.12 -16.43
C LYS A 167 -11.30 -19.05 -16.75
N GLY A 168 -12.50 -18.49 -16.90
CA GLY A 168 -13.74 -19.23 -17.20
C GLY A 168 -14.06 -19.41 -18.69
N SER A 169 -13.29 -18.78 -19.59
CA SER A 169 -13.50 -18.80 -21.06
C SER A 169 -14.96 -18.62 -21.46
N LYS A 170 -15.56 -17.52 -20.96
CA LYS A 170 -16.97 -17.14 -21.13
C LYS A 170 -17.09 -15.63 -21.24
N ILE A 171 -18.28 -15.14 -21.59
CA ILE A 171 -18.57 -13.70 -21.69
C ILE A 171 -19.82 -13.40 -20.86
N TRP A 172 -19.73 -12.43 -19.94
CA TRP A 172 -20.92 -11.90 -19.25
C TRP A 172 -21.54 -10.78 -20.08
N LYS A 173 -22.87 -10.80 -20.21
CA LYS A 173 -23.66 -9.76 -20.87
C LYS A 173 -24.35 -8.90 -19.80
N VAL A 174 -24.02 -7.62 -19.74
CA VAL A 174 -24.52 -6.66 -18.75
C VAL A 174 -25.31 -5.56 -19.47
N GLY A 175 -26.54 -5.34 -19.04
CA GLY A 175 -27.45 -4.35 -19.61
C GLY A 175 -27.05 -2.91 -19.30
N VAL A 176 -27.74 -1.98 -19.93
CA VAL A 176 -27.38 -0.55 -19.91
C VAL A 176 -27.42 0.06 -18.50
N ASN A 177 -28.17 -0.51 -17.55
CA ASN A 177 -28.26 -0.01 -16.17
C ASN A 177 -27.44 -0.85 -15.16
N GLY A 178 -26.61 -1.79 -15.63
CA GLY A 178 -25.76 -2.64 -14.78
C GLY A 178 -26.39 -3.97 -14.36
N GLU A 179 -27.57 -4.32 -14.88
CA GLU A 179 -28.20 -5.61 -14.70
C GLU A 179 -27.46 -6.72 -15.45
N LEU A 180 -27.16 -7.85 -14.81
CA LEU A 180 -26.61 -9.01 -15.51
C LEU A 180 -27.73 -9.69 -16.31
N LEU A 181 -27.62 -9.69 -17.64
CA LEU A 181 -28.62 -10.23 -18.56
C LEU A 181 -28.43 -11.73 -18.82
N SER A 182 -27.20 -12.13 -19.15
CA SER A 182 -26.87 -13.52 -19.48
C SER A 182 -25.37 -13.80 -19.35
N VAL A 183 -25.00 -15.08 -19.48
CA VAL A 183 -23.61 -15.53 -19.56
C VAL A 183 -23.46 -16.40 -20.80
N LEU A 184 -22.80 -15.87 -21.82
CA LEU A 184 -22.52 -16.59 -23.06
C LEU A 184 -21.39 -17.60 -22.83
N ARG A 185 -21.66 -18.87 -23.12
CA ARG A 185 -20.70 -19.98 -23.09
C ARG A 185 -20.78 -20.71 -24.43
N ASN A 186 -19.63 -21.04 -25.02
CA ASN A 186 -19.57 -21.80 -26.27
C ASN A 186 -18.36 -22.75 -26.24
N PRO A 187 -18.46 -23.99 -26.77
CA PRO A 187 -17.32 -24.90 -26.86
C PRO A 187 -16.10 -24.32 -27.60
N LEU A 188 -16.30 -23.44 -28.58
CA LEU A 188 -15.21 -22.80 -29.32
C LEU A 188 -14.36 -21.84 -28.47
N PHE A 189 -14.87 -21.38 -27.33
CA PHE A 189 -14.10 -20.57 -26.37
C PHE A 189 -13.00 -21.37 -25.67
N ASN A 190 -13.04 -22.72 -25.72
CA ASN A 190 -12.07 -23.60 -25.10
C ASN A 190 -11.37 -24.47 -26.16
N PRO A 191 -10.09 -24.19 -26.49
CA PRO A 191 -9.27 -25.02 -27.35
C PRO A 191 -9.19 -26.46 -26.82
N LYS A 192 -8.99 -27.42 -27.74
CA LYS A 192 -8.93 -28.85 -27.38
C LYS A 192 -7.68 -29.20 -26.56
N GLU A 193 -6.61 -28.43 -26.69
CA GLU A 193 -5.35 -28.68 -26.00
C GLU A 193 -5.33 -27.99 -24.62
N TRP A 194 -5.28 -28.79 -23.55
CA TRP A 194 -5.39 -28.34 -22.16
C TRP A 194 -4.42 -27.20 -21.77
N TYR A 195 -3.19 -27.18 -22.30
CA TYR A 195 -2.23 -26.13 -21.96
C TYR A 195 -2.64 -24.76 -22.53
N LYS A 196 -3.48 -24.73 -23.57
CA LYS A 196 -4.03 -23.49 -24.13
C LYS A 196 -5.18 -22.94 -23.29
N THR A 197 -5.78 -23.70 -22.38
CA THR A 197 -6.88 -23.21 -21.51
C THR A 197 -6.38 -22.53 -20.22
N LEU A 198 -5.07 -22.27 -20.10
CA LEU A 198 -4.49 -21.56 -18.94
C LEU A 198 -4.81 -20.05 -18.93
N PHE A 199 -4.91 -19.43 -20.12
CA PHE A 199 -5.34 -18.05 -20.32
C PHE A 199 -6.26 -17.98 -21.55
N GLY A 200 -7.55 -17.84 -21.27
CA GLY A 200 -8.70 -18.02 -22.16
C GLY A 200 -9.02 -16.83 -23.08
N LEU A 201 -10.29 -16.42 -23.07
CA LEU A 201 -10.79 -15.22 -23.77
C LEU A 201 -10.31 -13.96 -23.05
N ASN A 202 -9.81 -12.98 -23.82
CA ASN A 202 -9.17 -11.77 -23.30
C ASN A 202 -9.73 -10.55 -24.06
N GLY A 203 -9.01 -9.98 -25.03
CA GLY A 203 -9.45 -8.79 -25.76
C GLY A 203 -10.78 -8.96 -26.50
N ILE A 204 -11.64 -7.95 -26.43
CA ILE A 204 -12.97 -7.96 -27.07
C ILE A 204 -13.33 -6.59 -27.67
N VAL A 205 -13.91 -6.59 -28.87
CA VAL A 205 -14.43 -5.38 -29.53
C VAL A 205 -15.79 -5.63 -30.17
N TYR A 206 -16.61 -4.58 -30.24
CA TYR A 206 -17.84 -4.55 -31.03
C TYR A 206 -17.58 -4.00 -32.43
N HIS A 207 -18.06 -4.72 -33.45
CA HIS A 207 -18.00 -4.33 -34.84
C HIS A 207 -19.31 -3.63 -35.26
N PRO A 208 -19.26 -2.52 -36.04
CA PRO A 208 -20.45 -1.74 -36.41
C PRO A 208 -21.54 -2.53 -37.15
N ASP A 209 -21.19 -3.64 -37.80
CA ASP A 209 -22.14 -4.56 -38.46
C ASP A 209 -22.92 -5.47 -37.48
N GLY A 210 -22.84 -5.25 -36.17
CA GLY A 210 -23.66 -5.97 -35.18
C GLY A 210 -23.10 -7.31 -34.69
N TYR A 211 -21.77 -7.45 -34.62
CA TYR A 211 -21.12 -8.64 -34.04
C TYR A 211 -19.93 -8.26 -33.15
N LEU A 212 -19.55 -9.17 -32.26
CA LEU A 212 -18.32 -9.04 -31.47
C LEU A 212 -17.18 -9.77 -32.17
N ILE A 213 -15.96 -9.25 -32.03
CA ILE A 213 -14.72 -9.99 -32.29
C ILE A 213 -14.03 -10.18 -30.93
N VAL A 214 -13.58 -11.40 -30.65
CA VAL A 214 -12.93 -11.78 -29.39
C VAL A 214 -11.65 -12.53 -29.70
N ILE A 215 -10.57 -12.26 -28.97
CA ILE A 215 -9.35 -13.07 -29.04
C ILE A 215 -9.21 -14.00 -27.84
N HIS A 216 -8.63 -15.17 -28.09
CA HIS A 216 -8.17 -16.08 -27.06
C HIS A 216 -6.64 -16.05 -26.98
N THR A 217 -6.09 -15.71 -25.81
CA THR A 217 -4.66 -15.41 -25.61
C THR A 217 -3.73 -16.53 -26.05
N PHE A 218 -3.81 -17.71 -25.43
CA PHE A 218 -2.83 -18.78 -25.70
C PHE A 218 -3.02 -19.51 -27.03
N SER A 219 -4.25 -19.58 -27.57
CA SER A 219 -4.48 -20.18 -28.89
C SER A 219 -4.19 -19.22 -30.04
N GLY A 220 -4.39 -17.91 -29.85
CA GLY A 220 -4.45 -16.93 -30.93
C GLY A 220 -5.70 -17.04 -31.79
N ASN A 221 -6.72 -17.79 -31.35
CA ASN A 221 -7.98 -17.89 -32.06
C ASN A 221 -8.71 -16.53 -31.99
N LEU A 222 -9.10 -16.01 -33.15
CA LEU A 222 -10.08 -14.93 -33.25
C LEU A 222 -11.46 -15.55 -33.46
N LEU A 223 -12.45 -15.11 -32.68
CA LEU A 223 -13.83 -15.57 -32.74
C LEU A 223 -14.75 -14.40 -33.11
N LYS A 224 -15.72 -14.69 -33.97
CA LYS A 224 -16.82 -13.79 -34.36
C LYS A 224 -18.08 -14.26 -33.64
N ILE A 225 -18.80 -13.34 -32.99
CA ILE A 225 -20.05 -13.62 -32.27
C ILE A 225 -21.15 -12.75 -32.85
N ASP A 226 -22.03 -13.34 -33.66
CA ASP A 226 -23.06 -12.63 -34.40
C ASP A 226 -24.28 -12.33 -33.51
N LEU A 227 -24.38 -11.09 -33.02
CA LEU A 227 -25.47 -10.67 -32.14
C LEU A 227 -26.81 -10.60 -32.88
N THR A 228 -26.80 -10.41 -34.21
CA THR A 228 -28.02 -10.40 -35.05
C THR A 228 -28.59 -11.80 -35.28
N LYS A 229 -27.77 -12.85 -35.15
CA LYS A 229 -28.15 -14.27 -35.34
C LYS A 229 -28.22 -15.06 -34.05
N GLY A 230 -28.59 -14.43 -32.94
CA GLY A 230 -28.76 -15.11 -31.65
C GLY A 230 -27.45 -15.55 -31.01
N GLU A 231 -26.40 -14.73 -31.14
CA GLU A 231 -25.08 -14.94 -30.52
C GLU A 231 -24.32 -16.15 -31.11
N GLU A 232 -24.51 -16.41 -32.41
CA GLU A 232 -23.81 -17.48 -33.14
C GLU A 232 -22.29 -17.25 -33.13
N VAL A 233 -21.52 -18.21 -32.60
CA VAL A 233 -20.06 -18.14 -32.49
C VAL A 233 -19.38 -18.89 -33.63
N LYS A 234 -18.47 -18.21 -34.35
CA LYS A 234 -17.63 -18.78 -35.41
C LYS A 234 -16.16 -18.47 -35.18
N LEU A 235 -15.28 -19.36 -35.65
CA LEU A 235 -13.84 -19.11 -35.69
C LEU A 235 -13.52 -18.29 -36.95
N ILE A 236 -12.81 -17.17 -36.80
CA ILE A 236 -12.28 -16.38 -37.91
C ILE A 236 -11.02 -17.08 -38.42
N GLN A 237 -11.01 -17.51 -39.67
CA GLN A 237 -9.89 -18.28 -40.21
C GLN A 237 -8.69 -17.35 -40.49
N VAL A 238 -7.73 -17.32 -39.57
CA VAL A 238 -6.46 -16.59 -39.77
C VAL A 238 -5.59 -17.36 -40.77
N THR A 239 -5.52 -16.87 -42.01
CA THR A 239 -4.85 -17.54 -43.14
C THR A 239 -3.35 -17.24 -43.23
N LYS A 240 -2.89 -16.16 -42.59
CA LYS A 240 -1.48 -15.72 -42.63
C LYS A 240 -1.05 -15.12 -41.30
N GLY A 241 0.08 -15.60 -40.77
CA GLY A 241 0.65 -15.16 -39.48
C GLY A 241 0.10 -15.91 -38.28
N SER A 242 0.44 -15.44 -37.07
CA SER A 242 -0.01 -16.02 -35.79
C SER A 242 -0.38 -14.92 -34.81
N LEU A 243 -1.45 -15.16 -34.05
CA LEU A 243 -1.98 -14.26 -33.01
C LEU A 243 -1.82 -14.85 -31.59
N GLN A 244 -1.04 -15.92 -31.42
CA GLN A 244 -0.74 -16.50 -30.10
C GLN A 244 -0.12 -15.46 -29.16
N PHE A 245 -0.47 -15.52 -27.88
CA PHE A 245 -0.19 -14.46 -26.89
C PHE A 245 -0.76 -13.11 -27.35
N GLY A 246 -1.99 -13.15 -27.89
CA GLY A 246 -2.80 -11.96 -28.15
C GLY A 246 -3.45 -11.48 -26.87
N ASP A 247 -3.37 -10.18 -26.63
CA ASP A 247 -3.92 -9.52 -25.43
C ASP A 247 -5.10 -8.63 -25.88
N GLY A 248 -5.30 -7.44 -25.32
CA GLY A 248 -6.33 -6.50 -25.74
C GLY A 248 -6.32 -6.20 -27.25
N ILE A 249 -7.51 -6.00 -27.83
CA ILE A 249 -7.70 -5.75 -29.27
C ILE A 249 -8.45 -4.43 -29.51
N GLU A 250 -8.25 -3.81 -30.68
CA GLU A 250 -8.89 -2.54 -31.03
C GLU A 250 -9.15 -2.46 -32.54
N LEU A 251 -10.34 -2.00 -32.95
CA LEU A 251 -10.64 -1.74 -34.36
C LEU A 251 -9.97 -0.43 -34.83
N VAL A 252 -9.24 -0.53 -35.93
CA VAL A 252 -8.64 0.60 -36.67
C VAL A 252 -9.56 1.05 -37.80
N SER A 253 -10.30 0.10 -38.38
CA SER A 253 -11.40 0.31 -39.33
C SER A 253 -12.31 -0.94 -39.31
N PRO A 254 -13.47 -0.93 -39.97
CA PRO A 254 -14.28 -2.16 -40.13
C PRO A 254 -13.53 -3.34 -40.78
N THR A 255 -12.44 -3.06 -41.50
CA THR A 255 -11.61 -4.07 -42.16
C THR A 255 -10.29 -4.35 -41.42
N LYS A 256 -9.96 -3.61 -40.36
CA LYS A 256 -8.66 -3.68 -39.68
C LYS A 256 -8.76 -3.69 -38.16
N LEU A 257 -8.09 -4.65 -37.54
CA LEU A 257 -7.97 -4.82 -36.10
C LEU A 257 -6.49 -4.80 -35.74
N VAL A 258 -6.12 -4.12 -34.65
CA VAL A 258 -4.84 -4.36 -33.99
C VAL A 258 -5.04 -5.31 -32.82
N VAL A 259 -4.10 -6.24 -32.68
CA VAL A 259 -4.02 -7.22 -31.59
C VAL A 259 -2.75 -6.91 -30.79
N ALA A 260 -2.89 -6.52 -29.53
CA ALA A 260 -1.76 -6.33 -28.61
C ALA A 260 -1.12 -7.69 -28.24
N GLY A 261 -0.20 -7.70 -27.28
CA GLY A 261 0.47 -8.91 -26.81
C GLY A 261 1.89 -9.12 -27.33
N ASN A 262 2.48 -10.26 -26.96
CA ASN A 262 3.91 -10.53 -27.09
C ASN A 262 4.24 -11.52 -28.21
N PRO A 263 5.47 -11.46 -28.79
CA PRO A 263 6.52 -10.45 -28.56
C PRO A 263 6.29 -9.15 -29.33
N SER A 264 5.18 -9.01 -30.05
CA SER A 264 4.83 -7.82 -30.83
C SER A 264 3.32 -7.72 -31.08
N ALA A 265 2.80 -6.50 -31.05
CA ALA A 265 1.45 -6.22 -31.52
C ALA A 265 1.34 -6.44 -33.04
N ARG A 266 0.15 -6.85 -33.51
CA ARG A 266 -0.10 -7.32 -34.88
C ARG A 266 -1.25 -6.57 -35.51
N LEU A 267 -1.07 -6.08 -36.73
CA LEU A 267 -2.15 -5.53 -37.54
C LEU A 267 -2.77 -6.66 -38.37
N VAL A 268 -4.07 -6.85 -38.21
CA VAL A 268 -4.88 -7.88 -38.84
C VAL A 268 -5.87 -7.21 -39.78
N GLU A 269 -6.01 -7.75 -40.99
CA GLU A 269 -6.94 -7.26 -42.02
C GLU A 269 -7.87 -8.37 -42.48
N SER A 270 -9.14 -8.01 -42.70
CA SER A 270 -10.18 -8.86 -43.31
C SER A 270 -10.91 -8.06 -44.39
N SER A 271 -11.30 -8.75 -45.47
CA SER A 271 -12.03 -8.18 -46.60
C SER A 271 -13.35 -8.91 -46.90
N ASP A 272 -13.72 -9.90 -46.09
CA ASP A 272 -14.86 -10.80 -46.29
C ASP A 272 -15.86 -10.76 -45.13
N GLY A 273 -15.86 -9.67 -44.37
CA GLY A 273 -16.71 -9.50 -43.19
C GLY A 273 -16.25 -10.33 -42.00
N TRP A 274 -14.94 -10.54 -41.84
CA TRP A 274 -14.33 -11.33 -40.76
C TRP A 274 -14.75 -12.81 -40.77
N GLU A 275 -14.88 -13.42 -41.94
CA GLU A 275 -14.91 -14.88 -42.07
C GLU A 275 -13.46 -15.43 -42.16
N THR A 276 -12.57 -14.71 -42.86
CA THR A 276 -11.12 -14.93 -42.84
C THR A 276 -10.37 -13.66 -42.46
N ALA A 277 -9.13 -13.82 -42.02
CA ALA A 277 -8.26 -12.71 -41.64
C ALA A 277 -6.78 -13.01 -41.94
N SER A 278 -5.97 -11.96 -42.07
CA SER A 278 -4.52 -12.08 -42.29
C SER A 278 -3.74 -11.06 -41.46
N VAL A 279 -2.63 -11.50 -40.86
CA VAL A 279 -1.65 -10.59 -40.26
C VAL A 279 -0.90 -9.88 -41.39
N VAL A 280 -1.16 -8.58 -41.55
CA VAL A 280 -0.58 -7.72 -42.59
C VAL A 280 0.55 -6.83 -42.06
N GLY A 281 0.69 -6.70 -40.73
CA GLY A 281 1.79 -5.95 -40.11
C GLY A 281 2.12 -6.44 -38.70
N GLN A 282 3.34 -6.14 -38.25
CA GLN A 282 3.81 -6.41 -36.88
C GLN A 282 4.59 -5.20 -36.36
N PHE A 283 4.36 -4.84 -35.10
CA PHE A 283 5.06 -3.76 -34.43
C PHE A 283 6.46 -4.22 -33.98
N LYS A 284 7.52 -3.54 -34.46
CA LYS A 284 8.90 -3.80 -34.02
C LYS A 284 9.30 -2.78 -32.96
N GLY A 285 8.85 -3.00 -31.73
CA GLY A 285 9.22 -2.22 -30.56
C GLY A 285 10.20 -2.95 -29.61
N PRO A 286 10.47 -2.39 -28.42
CA PRO A 286 11.26 -3.04 -27.38
C PRO A 286 10.57 -4.33 -26.89
N ALA A 287 11.11 -5.49 -27.29
CA ALA A 287 10.52 -6.81 -27.02
C ALA A 287 10.46 -7.21 -25.53
N HIS A 288 11.09 -6.44 -24.64
CA HIS A 288 10.99 -6.62 -23.18
C HIS A 288 9.82 -5.84 -22.55
N ARG A 289 9.13 -4.96 -23.31
CA ARG A 289 7.92 -4.27 -22.84
C ARG A 289 6.68 -5.06 -23.27
N LEU A 290 5.94 -5.60 -22.30
CA LEU A 290 4.70 -6.32 -22.59
C LEU A 290 3.63 -5.33 -23.08
N ALA A 291 3.16 -5.47 -24.32
CA ALA A 291 2.03 -4.70 -24.83
C ALA A 291 0.71 -5.37 -24.43
N THR A 292 -0.12 -4.69 -23.66
CA THR A 292 -1.35 -5.23 -23.05
C THR A 292 -2.61 -4.84 -23.80
N ALA A 293 -2.71 -3.57 -24.19
CA ALA A 293 -3.88 -3.05 -24.89
C ALA A 293 -3.49 -2.13 -26.06
N ALA A 294 -4.49 -1.79 -26.87
CA ALA A 294 -4.36 -0.83 -27.95
C ALA A 294 -5.53 0.17 -27.96
N THR A 295 -5.27 1.36 -28.50
CA THR A 295 -6.30 2.36 -28.81
C THR A 295 -5.96 3.14 -30.07
N VAL A 296 -6.94 3.81 -30.68
CA VAL A 296 -6.77 4.61 -31.89
C VAL A 296 -7.02 6.10 -31.61
N LYS A 297 -6.06 6.94 -32.00
CA LYS A 297 -6.17 8.40 -31.99
C LYS A 297 -5.71 8.95 -33.35
N ASP A 298 -6.52 9.78 -33.98
CA ASP A 298 -6.27 10.39 -35.30
C ASP A 298 -5.89 9.36 -36.40
N GLY A 299 -6.52 8.18 -36.38
CA GLY A 299 -6.21 7.07 -37.29
C GLY A 299 -4.86 6.37 -37.03
N LYS A 300 -4.14 6.73 -35.96
CA LYS A 300 -2.92 6.07 -35.51
C LYS A 300 -3.24 5.14 -34.34
N VAL A 301 -2.68 3.95 -34.35
CA VAL A 301 -2.70 3.04 -33.19
C VAL A 301 -1.68 3.54 -32.16
N TYR A 302 -2.04 3.44 -30.88
CA TYR A 302 -1.14 3.57 -29.74
C TYR A 302 -1.23 2.30 -28.89
N LEU A 303 -0.09 1.79 -28.43
CA LEU A 303 -0.01 0.58 -27.61
C LEU A 303 0.20 0.96 -26.15
N SER A 304 -0.52 0.29 -25.26
CA SER A 304 -0.28 0.35 -23.82
C SER A 304 0.75 -0.71 -23.45
N HIS A 305 1.72 -0.33 -22.62
CA HIS A 305 2.75 -1.24 -22.11
C HIS A 305 2.62 -1.39 -20.61
N MET A 306 2.66 -2.64 -20.11
CA MET A 306 2.33 -2.94 -18.71
C MET A 306 3.26 -2.23 -17.72
N PHE A 307 4.56 -2.27 -17.96
CA PHE A 307 5.58 -1.74 -17.06
C PHE A 307 5.91 -0.28 -17.37
N VAL A 308 5.77 0.57 -16.35
CA VAL A 308 6.05 2.01 -16.42
C VAL A 308 7.32 2.35 -15.63
N HIS A 309 8.28 2.99 -16.29
CA HIS A 309 9.38 3.70 -15.63
C HIS A 309 9.02 5.18 -15.45
N GLN A 310 9.80 5.94 -14.67
CA GLN A 310 9.47 7.34 -14.30
C GLN A 310 9.24 8.31 -15.47
N GLN A 311 9.62 7.93 -16.69
CA GLN A 311 9.14 8.53 -17.94
C GLN A 311 8.53 7.43 -18.81
N THR A 312 7.21 7.48 -19.01
CA THR A 312 6.48 6.49 -19.83
C THR A 312 6.61 6.81 -21.33
N HIS A 313 6.29 5.85 -22.23
CA HIS A 313 6.33 6.06 -23.68
C HIS A 313 5.17 5.34 -24.42
N PHE A 314 4.27 6.09 -25.08
CA PHE A 314 3.25 5.54 -26.01
C PHE A 314 3.73 5.50 -27.49
N GLN A 315 4.39 4.43 -27.95
CA GLN A 315 5.00 4.33 -29.29
C GLN A 315 4.04 3.86 -30.43
N PHE A 316 4.05 4.51 -31.61
CA PHE A 316 3.79 3.82 -32.89
C PHE A 316 4.34 4.50 -34.19
N ASN A 317 4.56 3.67 -35.22
CA ASN A 317 5.18 4.00 -36.50
C ASN A 317 4.16 4.46 -37.57
N LYS A 318 4.51 5.49 -38.33
CA LYS A 318 3.78 5.89 -39.55
C LYS A 318 4.29 5.07 -40.76
N SER A 319 3.97 3.77 -40.80
CA SER A 319 4.27 2.90 -41.95
C SER A 319 3.34 3.17 -43.14
N PHE A 320 3.54 4.28 -43.85
CA PHE A 320 3.24 4.29 -45.28
C PHE A 320 4.25 3.40 -46.02
N LEU A 321 3.82 2.79 -47.12
CA LEU A 321 4.60 1.79 -47.85
C LEU A 321 6.00 2.30 -48.24
N THR A 322 7.03 1.54 -47.89
CA THR A 322 8.29 1.52 -48.64
C THR A 322 8.25 0.42 -49.70
N LEU A 323 7.65 0.74 -50.84
CA LEU A 323 8.21 0.24 -52.10
C LEU A 323 9.57 0.96 -52.29
N GLY A 324 10.62 0.20 -52.60
CA GLY A 324 11.99 0.65 -52.41
C GLY A 324 12.48 1.66 -53.45
N GLY A 325 13.19 2.69 -52.97
CA GLY A 325 14.38 3.24 -53.63
C GLY A 325 14.25 4.52 -54.45
N HIS A 326 14.65 5.66 -53.87
CA HIS A 326 15.86 6.45 -54.23
C HIS A 326 15.89 7.83 -53.52
N LYS A 327 17.07 8.45 -53.42
CA LYS A 327 17.32 9.77 -52.79
C LYS A 327 17.31 10.91 -53.85
N PRO A 328 17.63 12.18 -53.51
CA PRO A 328 16.67 13.16 -53.00
C PRO A 328 16.57 14.42 -53.90
N VAL A 329 15.44 15.12 -53.88
CA VAL A 329 15.35 16.48 -54.47
C VAL A 329 14.62 17.40 -53.50
N THR A 330 15.16 18.62 -53.33
CA THR A 330 14.69 19.61 -52.37
C THR A 330 13.79 20.65 -53.02
N ALA A 331 12.79 21.10 -52.25
CA ALA A 331 12.20 22.46 -52.22
C ALA A 331 10.74 22.66 -52.71
N GLN A 332 10.09 23.58 -52.00
CA GLN A 332 8.86 24.35 -52.31
C GLN A 332 7.46 23.70 -52.12
N SER A 333 6.96 23.83 -50.88
CA SER A 333 5.83 24.71 -50.49
C SER A 333 4.43 24.56 -51.14
N LEU A 334 3.41 24.41 -50.26
CA LEU A 334 1.95 24.58 -50.49
C LEU A 334 1.28 23.51 -51.38
N SER A 335 0.03 23.07 -51.19
CA SER A 335 -1.03 23.36 -50.20
C SER A 335 -1.99 22.15 -50.02
N SER A 336 -2.92 22.24 -49.07
CA SER A 336 -4.03 21.30 -48.77
C SER A 336 -4.84 20.78 -49.98
N PHE A 337 -5.37 19.54 -49.90
CA PHE A 337 -6.83 19.26 -49.82
C PHE A 337 -7.18 17.76 -49.59
N ASP A 338 -8.46 17.52 -49.30
CA ASP A 338 -9.08 16.29 -48.76
C ASP A 338 -9.27 15.11 -49.73
N ILE A 339 -9.67 13.97 -49.15
CA ILE A 339 -9.90 12.68 -49.79
C ILE A 339 -11.31 12.57 -50.39
N ARG A 340 -11.44 12.23 -51.68
CA ARG A 340 -12.57 11.44 -52.22
C ARG A 340 -12.27 10.77 -53.59
N ASP A 341 -12.78 9.53 -53.68
CA ASP A 341 -13.23 8.74 -54.83
C ASP A 341 -12.30 8.14 -55.94
N SER A 342 -12.62 6.86 -56.19
CA SER A 342 -12.70 6.08 -57.45
C SER A 342 -11.49 5.82 -58.37
N ALA A 343 -11.11 4.52 -58.40
CA ALA A 343 -11.09 3.57 -59.53
C ALA A 343 -10.37 3.84 -60.89
N GLU A 344 -9.92 2.70 -61.45
CA GLU A 344 -9.54 2.39 -62.85
C GLU A 344 -8.05 2.37 -63.31
N THR A 345 -7.50 1.15 -63.36
CA THR A 345 -6.98 0.43 -64.55
C THR A 345 -6.00 1.10 -65.55
N VAL A 346 -4.87 0.41 -65.84
CA VAL A 346 -4.35 -0.01 -67.19
C VAL A 346 -2.79 -0.09 -67.31
N LYS A 347 -2.30 -1.33 -67.39
CA LYS A 347 -1.26 -1.96 -68.27
C LYS A 347 0.15 -1.38 -68.57
N HIS A 348 1.02 -2.37 -68.85
CA HIS A 348 2.31 -2.43 -69.59
C HIS A 348 3.58 -2.21 -68.73
N SER A 349 4.38 -3.24 -68.43
CA SER A 349 5.30 -4.03 -69.30
C SER A 349 6.47 -3.18 -69.83
N THR A 350 7.73 -3.65 -69.90
CA THR A 350 8.19 -5.02 -70.23
C THR A 350 9.69 -5.24 -69.86
N LEU A 351 10.09 -6.49 -69.57
CA LEU A 351 11.37 -7.16 -69.93
C LEU A 351 12.75 -6.46 -69.79
N GLN A 352 13.66 -7.01 -68.97
CA GLN A 352 14.87 -7.77 -69.41
C GLN A 352 15.82 -8.21 -68.26
N ASP A 353 15.71 -9.50 -67.88
CA ASP A 353 16.75 -10.56 -67.93
C ASP A 353 18.26 -10.38 -67.58
N ILE A 354 18.75 -11.39 -66.81
CA ILE A 354 20.07 -12.09 -66.89
C ILE A 354 21.34 -11.44 -66.24
N PRO A 355 22.21 -12.17 -65.49
CA PRO A 355 22.00 -13.35 -64.61
C PRO A 355 22.91 -13.42 -63.33
N LEU A 356 22.79 -14.55 -62.59
CA LEU A 356 23.77 -15.26 -61.73
C LEU A 356 25.09 -14.59 -61.24
N VAL A 357 25.41 -14.77 -59.95
CA VAL A 357 26.47 -15.69 -59.46
C VAL A 357 26.12 -16.21 -58.04
N LYS A 358 26.18 -17.54 -57.81
CA LYS A 358 26.24 -18.21 -56.49
C LYS A 358 27.70 -18.39 -56.06
N PRO A 359 27.97 -18.53 -54.76
CA PRO A 359 28.56 -19.79 -54.28
C PRO A 359 27.68 -20.51 -53.25
N GLU A 360 28.04 -21.76 -52.96
CA GLU A 360 27.20 -22.73 -52.25
C GLU A 360 28.03 -23.56 -51.26
N ASN A 361 27.38 -24.09 -50.22
CA ASN A 361 27.85 -25.16 -49.30
C ASN A 361 28.97 -24.77 -48.28
N ALA A 362 29.09 -25.34 -47.08
CA ALA A 362 28.36 -26.42 -46.37
C ALA A 362 28.42 -26.16 -44.83
N SER A 363 27.38 -26.34 -44.00
CA SER A 363 26.83 -27.57 -43.35
C SER A 363 27.37 -27.89 -41.93
N GLY A 364 26.46 -27.99 -40.95
CA GLY A 364 26.67 -28.53 -39.58
C GLY A 364 27.37 -27.58 -38.58
N SER A 365 27.15 -27.62 -37.26
CA SER A 365 25.99 -28.06 -36.45
C SER A 365 26.02 -27.25 -35.11
N ASP A 366 25.13 -27.33 -34.11
CA ASP A 366 24.04 -28.29 -33.81
C ASP A 366 22.91 -27.63 -32.96
N LYS A 367 21.98 -28.42 -32.42
CA LYS A 367 20.99 -27.99 -31.40
C LYS A 367 21.38 -28.46 -30.00
N VAL A 368 21.49 -27.53 -29.04
CA VAL A 368 21.49 -27.84 -27.60
C VAL A 368 20.34 -27.09 -26.93
N SER A 369 19.35 -27.85 -26.46
CA SER A 369 18.22 -27.35 -25.66
C SER A 369 18.52 -27.47 -24.17
N VAL A 370 18.51 -26.34 -23.45
CA VAL A 370 18.64 -26.33 -21.97
C VAL A 370 17.39 -25.69 -21.35
N PHE A 371 16.39 -26.52 -21.08
CA PHE A 371 15.32 -26.24 -20.12
C PHE A 371 14.80 -27.58 -19.58
N LYS A 372 15.51 -28.12 -18.59
CA LYS A 372 15.13 -29.34 -17.89
C LYS A 372 15.73 -29.37 -16.49
N GLU A 373 15.24 -28.52 -15.58
CA GLU A 373 15.55 -28.58 -14.14
C GLU A 373 14.66 -27.63 -13.29
N ILE A 374 13.32 -27.77 -13.35
CA ILE A 374 12.41 -27.41 -12.25
C ILE A 374 11.29 -28.45 -12.19
N GLN A 375 11.59 -29.66 -11.71
CA GLN A 375 10.56 -30.66 -11.44
C GLN A 375 10.99 -31.72 -10.41
N GLU A 376 11.52 -31.29 -9.26
CA GLU A 376 11.74 -32.17 -8.09
C GLU A 376 11.95 -31.34 -6.81
N GLN A 377 10.86 -30.94 -6.15
CA GLN A 377 10.77 -30.67 -4.69
C GLN A 377 9.33 -30.27 -4.30
N GLN A 378 8.39 -31.20 -4.43
CA GLN A 378 7.08 -31.12 -3.76
C GLN A 378 6.46 -32.52 -3.64
N ASN A 379 7.09 -33.37 -2.83
CA ASN A 379 6.50 -34.57 -2.25
C ASN A 379 7.44 -35.14 -1.18
N GLU A 380 7.31 -34.66 0.06
CA GLU A 380 7.60 -35.41 1.31
C GLU A 380 7.34 -34.49 2.52
N SER A 381 6.41 -34.90 3.38
CA SER A 381 6.17 -34.50 4.78
C SER A 381 4.67 -34.57 5.11
N GLN A 382 4.14 -35.80 5.15
CA GLN A 382 2.96 -36.12 5.96
C GLN A 382 3.42 -37.04 7.11
N VAL A 383 2.67 -36.99 8.22
CA VAL A 383 2.74 -37.85 9.41
C VAL A 383 3.78 -37.44 10.48
N LEU A 384 3.39 -37.69 11.74
CA LEU A 384 3.98 -37.33 13.04
C LEU A 384 3.68 -35.88 13.49
N GLU A 385 3.06 -35.61 14.65
CA GLU A 385 2.76 -36.46 15.81
C GLU A 385 1.36 -36.17 16.42
N GLU A 386 0.78 -37.20 17.07
CA GLU A 386 -0.30 -37.05 18.03
C GLU A 386 0.28 -36.84 19.44
N GLU A 387 -0.28 -35.91 20.20
CA GLU A 387 -0.45 -35.94 21.67
C GLU A 387 -1.34 -34.72 21.99
N GLY A 388 -2.38 -34.78 22.83
CA GLY A 388 -2.78 -35.85 23.71
C GLY A 388 -3.08 -35.25 25.08
N ASP A 389 -4.32 -34.83 25.32
CA ASP A 389 -4.86 -34.62 26.67
C ASP A 389 -6.38 -34.82 26.63
N ASN A 390 -6.80 -35.97 27.15
CA ASN A 390 -8.19 -36.20 27.53
C ASN A 390 -8.42 -35.54 28.89
N GLU A 391 -9.59 -34.94 29.06
CA GLU A 391 -10.34 -35.15 30.31
C GLU A 391 -11.83 -35.14 29.98
N ASN A 392 -12.48 -36.28 30.21
CA ASN A 392 -13.93 -36.37 30.23
C ASN A 392 -14.39 -35.93 31.62
N GLU A 393 -15.47 -35.15 31.70
CA GLU A 393 -16.60 -35.54 32.54
C GLU A 393 -17.88 -34.83 32.09
N ASP A 394 -19.00 -35.52 32.27
CA ASP A 394 -20.32 -35.21 31.71
C ASP A 394 -21.14 -34.27 32.66
N PRO A 395 -22.34 -33.79 32.25
CA PRO A 395 -22.90 -32.56 32.81
C PRO A 395 -23.83 -32.76 34.01
N GLU A 396 -23.87 -31.76 34.89
CA GLU A 396 -25.01 -31.52 35.80
C GLU A 396 -25.73 -30.20 35.50
N THR A 397 -27.04 -30.23 35.75
CA THR A 397 -28.05 -29.23 35.34
C THR A 397 -28.33 -28.15 36.39
N GLU A 398 -28.77 -26.99 35.89
CA GLU A 398 -29.70 -26.01 36.49
C GLU A 398 -29.79 -25.85 38.03
N GLN A 399 -29.57 -24.63 38.54
CA GLN A 399 -30.69 -23.72 38.95
C GLN A 399 -30.21 -22.35 39.50
N GLU A 400 -31.16 -21.45 39.72
CA GLU A 400 -30.99 -20.04 40.10
C GLU A 400 -30.68 -19.82 41.59
N GLY A 401 -30.07 -18.67 41.95
CA GLY A 401 -30.02 -18.21 43.35
C GLY A 401 -29.05 -17.06 43.63
N ALA A 402 -29.58 -15.89 44.00
CA ALA A 402 -28.90 -14.85 44.78
C ALA A 402 -29.45 -14.88 46.24
N PRO A 403 -28.90 -14.16 47.25
CA PRO A 403 -27.83 -13.16 47.23
C PRO A 403 -26.71 -13.39 48.32
N ALA A 404 -25.80 -12.42 48.47
CA ALA A 404 -24.71 -12.39 49.47
C ALA A 404 -25.22 -12.12 50.92
N PRO A 405 -24.40 -12.32 52.00
CA PRO A 405 -23.43 -11.28 52.40
C PRO A 405 -22.15 -11.71 53.21
N SER A 406 -21.20 -10.75 53.30
CA SER A 406 -20.33 -10.36 54.45
C SER A 406 -19.36 -11.31 55.20
N ALA A 407 -18.19 -10.72 55.53
CA ALA A 407 -17.29 -11.00 56.69
C ALA A 407 -16.51 -12.34 56.67
N GLU A 408 -15.33 -12.50 57.29
CA GLU A 408 -14.39 -11.58 57.96
C GLU A 408 -12.96 -12.19 57.96
N ASP A 409 -12.00 -11.48 58.55
CA ASP A 409 -10.55 -11.77 58.57
C ASP A 409 -10.14 -13.13 59.19
N ILE A 410 -9.04 -13.72 58.68
CA ILE A 410 -8.08 -14.49 59.49
C ILE A 410 -6.65 -14.19 59.00
N GLU A 411 -5.84 -13.55 59.84
CA GLU A 411 -4.38 -13.58 59.78
C GLU A 411 -3.84 -14.89 60.39
N VAL A 412 -2.88 -15.54 59.75
CA VAL A 412 -1.86 -16.36 60.46
C VAL A 412 -0.50 -16.17 59.77
N GLU A 413 0.47 -15.71 60.55
CA GLU A 413 1.88 -15.53 60.21
C GLU A 413 2.70 -16.79 60.61
N SER A 414 4.04 -16.74 60.48
CA SER A 414 5.04 -17.74 60.94
C SER A 414 5.24 -18.98 60.05
N ASN A 415 6.45 -19.57 59.92
CA ASN A 415 7.77 -19.12 60.38
C ASN A 415 8.94 -19.68 59.54
N GLU A 416 10.00 -18.86 59.45
CA GLU A 416 11.45 -19.11 59.59
C GLU A 416 12.15 -20.44 59.19
N LEU A 417 13.36 -20.25 58.61
CA LEU A 417 14.66 -20.92 58.86
C LEU A 417 15.60 -20.42 57.72
N ILE A 418 16.53 -19.47 57.87
CA ILE A 418 17.73 -19.36 58.71
C ILE A 418 18.76 -20.49 58.49
N GLU A 419 19.78 -20.20 57.66
CA GLU A 419 21.24 -20.22 57.94
C GLU A 419 21.93 -19.71 56.63
N LYS A 420 22.59 -18.54 56.60
CA LYS A 420 23.93 -18.21 57.11
C LYS A 420 25.03 -19.22 56.71
N ASP A 421 25.96 -18.76 55.87
CA ASP A 421 27.32 -18.55 56.39
C ASP A 421 28.04 -17.41 55.66
N GLU A 422 28.90 -16.70 56.38
CA GLU A 422 29.79 -15.66 55.84
C GLU A 422 31.17 -16.28 55.57
N ASN A 423 31.97 -15.68 54.66
CA ASN A 423 33.37 -15.45 55.04
C ASN A 423 34.06 -14.30 54.28
N ARG A 424 34.82 -13.56 55.09
CA ARG A 424 35.80 -12.47 54.83
C ARG A 424 37.07 -13.10 54.19
N ALA A 425 38.12 -12.44 53.71
CA ALA A 425 38.66 -11.07 53.76
C ALA A 425 39.72 -10.94 52.61
N ASP A 426 40.48 -9.85 52.34
CA ASP A 426 40.54 -8.48 52.87
C ASP A 426 41.11 -7.51 51.78
N SER A 427 41.92 -6.52 52.18
CA SER A 427 42.61 -5.47 51.42
C SER A 427 44.04 -5.80 50.96
N VAL A 428 44.58 -5.04 49.99
CA VAL A 428 45.90 -4.32 50.06
C VAL A 428 45.94 -3.20 49.01
N ASP A 429 46.29 -1.98 49.43
CA ASP A 429 46.67 -0.84 48.58
C ASP A 429 48.13 -0.95 48.07
N ASN A 430 48.43 -0.37 46.90
CA ASN A 430 49.68 0.40 46.78
C ASN A 430 49.68 1.47 45.67
N LYS A 431 50.56 2.46 45.85
CA LYS A 431 50.54 3.82 45.28
C LYS A 431 51.76 4.07 44.35
N LEU A 432 51.86 5.30 43.80
CA LEU A 432 53.04 5.96 43.15
C LEU A 432 53.03 5.91 41.60
N GLU A 433 53.41 6.94 40.84
CA GLU A 433 53.53 8.40 41.07
C GLU A 433 53.57 9.16 39.70
N LEU A 434 53.51 10.50 39.69
CA LEU A 434 53.60 11.35 38.49
C LEU A 434 55.04 11.86 38.24
N PRO A 435 55.43 12.17 36.99
CA PRO A 435 55.68 13.57 36.60
C PRO A 435 55.16 13.90 35.17
N SER A 436 54.60 15.08 34.84
CA SER A 436 55.00 16.50 35.02
C SER A 436 55.91 17.05 33.90
N SER A 437 55.60 18.29 33.45
CA SER A 437 56.33 19.17 32.49
C SER A 437 56.15 18.89 30.98
N THR A 438 56.13 19.86 30.04
CA THR A 438 55.97 21.34 30.12
C THR A 438 55.45 21.90 28.77
N GLU A 439 55.05 23.17 28.79
CA GLU A 439 54.58 24.05 27.70
C GLU A 439 55.28 23.93 26.32
N HIS A 440 54.53 24.19 25.23
CA HIS A 440 54.79 25.39 24.39
C HIS A 440 53.64 25.70 23.41
N LYS A 441 53.35 26.99 23.21
CA LYS A 441 52.51 27.51 22.12
C LYS A 441 53.29 27.55 20.81
N GLU A 442 52.60 27.42 19.67
CA GLU A 442 52.94 28.23 18.50
C GLU A 442 51.69 28.70 17.73
N GLU A 443 51.66 29.99 17.38
CA GLU A 443 50.58 30.62 16.63
C GLU A 443 50.84 30.50 15.11
N LYS A 444 49.78 30.42 14.30
CA LYS A 444 49.81 31.00 12.94
C LYS A 444 48.65 31.95 12.72
N LYS A 445 48.92 33.23 12.92
CA LYS A 445 48.12 34.36 12.44
C LYS A 445 48.21 34.45 10.91
N ILE A 446 47.09 34.73 10.23
CA ILE A 446 47.08 35.70 9.13
C ILE A 446 45.82 36.59 9.25
N ASN A 447 46.08 37.82 9.72
CA ASN A 447 45.46 39.12 9.42
C ASN A 447 43.95 39.22 9.08
N VAL A 448 43.25 39.96 9.95
CA VAL A 448 42.09 40.80 9.60
C VAL A 448 42.57 42.26 9.51
N THR A 449 42.07 43.01 8.52
CA THR A 449 42.11 44.49 8.49
C THR A 449 40.69 45.03 8.22
N PRO A 450 40.37 46.26 8.67
CA PRO A 450 39.07 46.47 9.32
C PRO A 450 38.08 47.37 8.58
N VAL A 451 36.80 47.11 8.87
CA VAL A 451 35.69 48.06 9.14
C VAL A 451 35.59 49.32 8.26
N ASP A 452 34.43 49.47 7.62
CA ASP A 452 33.72 50.75 7.77
C ASP A 452 32.24 50.54 8.17
N LYS A 453 31.66 51.56 8.77
CA LYS A 453 30.44 51.51 9.58
C LYS A 453 29.18 51.79 8.75
N ASN A 454 28.01 51.32 9.22
CA ASN A 454 27.02 52.24 9.79
C ASN A 454 25.79 51.55 10.40
N GLU A 455 25.44 52.06 11.58
CA GLU A 455 24.09 52.28 12.15
C GLU A 455 23.08 51.12 12.27
N VAL A 456 22.76 50.85 13.54
CA VAL A 456 21.59 50.08 13.99
C VAL A 456 20.35 50.98 13.98
N PRO A 457 19.22 50.53 13.40
CA PRO A 457 17.89 50.91 13.86
C PRO A 457 17.38 49.85 14.83
N SER A 458 17.21 50.23 16.09
CA SER A 458 16.57 49.38 17.09
C SER A 458 15.08 49.20 16.81
N ASN A 459 14.51 48.12 17.37
CA ASN A 459 13.07 47.96 17.62
C ASN A 459 12.19 47.47 16.46
N GLY A 460 12.56 46.33 15.87
CA GLY A 460 11.61 45.43 15.22
C GLY A 460 10.97 44.50 16.27
N LYS A 461 9.64 44.56 16.43
CA LYS A 461 8.91 43.56 17.23
C LYS A 461 9.16 42.18 16.63
N ILE A 462 9.61 41.22 17.45
CA ILE A 462 9.60 39.81 17.05
C ILE A 462 8.13 39.38 17.04
N GLU A 463 7.52 39.36 15.85
CA GLU A 463 6.21 38.73 15.67
C GLU A 463 6.37 37.22 15.87
N GLU A 464 5.88 36.71 17.01
CA GLU A 464 5.68 35.26 17.17
C GLU A 464 4.75 34.80 16.03
N LYS A 465 5.29 34.10 15.03
CA LYS A 465 4.49 33.45 13.99
C LYS A 465 3.47 32.53 14.67
N LYS A 466 2.18 32.77 14.42
CA LYS A 466 1.09 32.01 15.01
C LYS A 466 1.21 30.53 14.66
N ILE A 467 1.14 29.67 15.66
CA ILE A 467 1.16 28.20 15.51
C ILE A 467 -0.12 27.69 14.80
N ASP A 468 -1.17 28.51 14.73
CA ASP A 468 -2.48 28.16 14.15
C ASP A 468 -2.46 27.78 12.65
N SER A 469 -1.35 27.98 11.92
CA SER A 469 -1.19 27.58 10.52
C SER A 469 -0.09 26.53 10.26
N CYS A 470 0.48 25.90 11.30
CA CYS A 470 1.56 24.95 11.11
C CYS A 470 1.07 23.52 10.90
N ASP A 471 1.34 22.96 9.72
CA ASP A 471 1.10 21.54 9.42
C ASP A 471 2.18 20.67 10.06
N LEU A 472 1.93 20.18 11.27
CA LEU A 472 2.84 19.31 12.02
C LEU A 472 3.12 17.97 11.32
N THR A 473 2.35 17.60 10.28
CA THR A 473 2.52 16.35 9.52
C THR A 473 3.59 16.48 8.42
N LYS A 474 3.95 17.70 8.02
CA LYS A 474 4.97 17.99 7.00
C LYS A 474 6.26 18.44 7.64
N GLY A 475 7.35 17.76 7.34
CA GLY A 475 8.64 17.99 7.96
C GLY A 475 9.65 16.93 7.58
N LYS A 476 10.73 16.86 8.35
CA LYS A 476 11.80 15.88 8.20
C LYS A 476 12.35 15.45 9.56
N TRP A 477 12.90 14.25 9.62
CA TRP A 477 13.74 13.86 10.75
C TRP A 477 15.10 14.56 10.66
N VAL A 478 15.54 15.13 11.78
CA VAL A 478 16.83 15.80 11.92
C VAL A 478 17.59 15.12 13.06
N TYR A 479 18.87 14.83 12.83
CA TYR A 479 19.74 14.28 13.86
C TYR A 479 20.07 15.38 14.88
N ASP A 480 19.84 15.11 16.16
CA ASP A 480 19.98 16.06 17.27
C ASP A 480 20.78 15.38 18.39
N GLU A 481 22.01 15.85 18.62
CA GLU A 481 22.90 15.26 19.62
C GLU A 481 22.36 15.35 21.06
N SER A 482 21.45 16.29 21.31
CA SER A 482 20.85 16.49 22.63
C SER A 482 19.67 15.55 22.93
N TYR A 483 19.37 14.63 22.00
CA TYR A 483 18.46 13.51 22.23
C TYR A 483 19.24 12.26 22.72
N PRO A 484 18.56 11.25 23.30
CA PRO A 484 17.14 11.22 23.68
C PRO A 484 16.78 12.15 24.85
N LEU A 485 15.50 12.43 25.04
CA LEU A 485 14.99 13.30 26.11
C LEU A 485 15.09 12.67 27.51
N TYR A 486 15.28 11.35 27.59
CA TYR A 486 15.49 10.59 28.81
C TYR A 486 16.32 9.32 28.51
N THR A 487 16.78 8.65 29.56
CA THR A 487 17.49 7.36 29.49
C THR A 487 16.79 6.30 30.33
N ASN A 488 17.17 5.03 30.14
CA ASN A 488 16.71 3.89 30.95
C ASN A 488 17.00 4.06 32.46
N ALA A 489 18.09 4.75 32.82
CA ALA A 489 18.41 5.04 34.21
C ALA A 489 17.45 6.08 34.83
N SER A 490 16.93 7.01 34.04
CA SER A 490 15.98 8.05 34.48
C SER A 490 14.50 7.63 34.40
N CYS A 491 14.16 6.54 33.71
CA CYS A 491 12.79 6.02 33.64
C CYS A 491 12.70 4.53 33.99
N PRO A 492 12.17 4.17 35.18
CA PRO A 492 12.01 2.78 35.60
C PRO A 492 10.74 2.10 35.04
N PHE A 493 10.01 2.74 34.14
CA PHE A 493 8.67 2.32 33.69
C PHE A 493 8.64 1.62 32.33
N ILE A 494 9.76 1.57 31.61
CA ILE A 494 9.83 0.98 30.26
C ILE A 494 9.70 -0.55 30.35
N ASP A 495 8.67 -1.11 29.72
CA ASP A 495 8.49 -2.56 29.59
C ASP A 495 9.66 -3.21 28.82
N GLU A 496 9.97 -4.46 29.15
CA GLU A 496 11.00 -5.24 28.45
C GLU A 496 10.79 -5.25 26.93
N GLY A 497 9.53 -5.27 26.46
CA GLY A 497 9.19 -5.23 25.03
C GLY A 497 9.68 -4.00 24.27
N PHE A 498 9.89 -2.88 24.96
CA PHE A 498 10.31 -1.62 24.34
C PHE A 498 11.74 -1.19 24.74
N ASN A 499 12.35 -1.87 25.72
CA ASN A 499 13.65 -1.51 26.29
C ASN A 499 14.84 -2.10 25.51
N CYS A 500 15.01 -1.64 24.27
CA CYS A 500 15.98 -2.20 23.32
C CYS A 500 17.44 -2.12 23.79
N ASP A 501 17.85 -1.01 24.38
CA ASP A 501 19.22 -0.81 24.88
C ASP A 501 19.55 -1.77 26.05
N SER A 502 18.64 -1.93 27.03
CA SER A 502 18.84 -2.91 28.11
C SER A 502 18.69 -4.38 27.66
N ASN A 503 18.10 -4.61 26.49
CA ASN A 503 18.06 -5.91 25.82
C ASN A 503 19.27 -6.14 24.89
N GLY A 504 20.27 -5.25 24.89
CA GLY A 504 21.54 -5.45 24.21
C GLY A 504 21.62 -4.91 22.78
N ARG A 505 20.69 -4.03 22.36
CA ARG A 505 20.82 -3.27 21.11
C ARG A 505 22.05 -2.36 21.20
N ARG A 506 22.95 -2.46 20.21
CA ARG A 506 24.26 -1.77 20.25
C ARG A 506 24.27 -0.43 19.52
N ASP A 507 23.49 -0.30 18.45
CA ASP A 507 23.33 0.97 17.75
C ASP A 507 22.43 1.90 18.57
N ARG A 508 22.87 3.14 18.76
CA ARG A 508 22.16 4.14 19.58
C ARG A 508 21.64 5.32 18.78
N ASN A 509 21.92 5.36 17.46
CA ASN A 509 21.57 6.46 16.58
C ASN A 509 20.05 6.60 16.38
N TYR A 510 19.28 5.50 16.51
CA TYR A 510 17.82 5.56 16.42
C TYR A 510 17.18 6.48 17.48
N MET A 511 17.85 6.67 18.63
CA MET A 511 17.41 7.56 19.71
C MET A 511 17.72 9.05 19.45
N LYS A 512 18.52 9.37 18.42
CA LYS A 512 19.08 10.71 18.15
C LYS A 512 18.28 11.54 17.15
N TRP A 513 17.14 11.04 16.70
CA TRP A 513 16.33 11.70 15.66
C TRP A 513 15.16 12.48 16.27
N ARG A 514 15.06 13.76 15.92
CA ARG A 514 13.94 14.65 16.26
C ARG A 514 13.11 14.98 15.02
N TRP A 515 11.79 15.05 15.15
CA TRP A 515 10.92 15.54 14.08
C TRP A 515 10.99 17.07 14.01
N GLN A 516 11.24 17.60 12.81
CA GLN A 516 11.24 19.03 12.52
C GLN A 516 10.19 19.32 11.45
N PRO A 517 9.03 19.89 11.82
CA PRO A 517 8.07 20.45 10.89
C PRO A 517 8.72 21.47 9.95
N GLN A 518 8.18 21.57 8.74
CA GLN A 518 8.73 22.42 7.68
C GLN A 518 8.42 23.91 7.89
N ASP A 519 7.20 24.22 8.33
CA ASP A 519 6.64 25.58 8.24
C ASP A 519 6.64 26.36 9.57
N CYS A 520 7.10 25.76 10.68
CA CYS A 520 7.21 26.43 11.98
C CYS A 520 8.30 25.90 12.91
N ASP A 521 8.70 26.75 13.86
CA ASP A 521 9.55 26.37 14.99
C ASP A 521 8.75 25.52 15.98
N PHE A 522 9.02 24.22 15.97
CA PHE A 522 8.42 23.25 16.87
C PHE A 522 9.06 23.36 18.26
N PRO A 523 8.32 23.79 19.30
CA PRO A 523 8.92 24.04 20.60
C PRO A 523 9.33 22.73 21.25
N ARG A 524 10.62 22.60 21.58
CA ARG A 524 11.19 21.44 22.27
C ARG A 524 10.36 21.06 23.49
N PHE A 525 10.11 19.77 23.68
CA PHE A 525 9.39 19.29 24.85
C PHE A 525 10.01 19.77 26.17
N ASN A 526 9.14 20.15 27.11
CA ASN A 526 9.53 20.55 28.45
C ASN A 526 8.61 19.86 29.46
N ALA A 527 9.18 18.90 30.19
CA ALA A 527 8.45 18.07 31.14
C ALA A 527 7.72 18.87 32.23
N ALA A 528 8.34 19.93 32.75
CA ALA A 528 7.72 20.78 33.78
C ALA A 528 6.52 21.55 33.22
N LYS A 529 6.66 22.18 32.05
CA LYS A 529 5.53 22.86 31.37
C LYS A 529 4.40 21.90 31.01
N MET A 530 4.71 20.68 30.58
CA MET A 530 3.70 19.66 30.30
C MET A 530 2.98 19.24 31.58
N LEU A 531 3.71 18.91 32.65
CA LEU A 531 3.14 18.56 33.96
C LEU A 531 2.30 19.70 34.56
N ASP A 532 2.71 20.96 34.42
CA ASP A 532 1.91 22.12 34.82
C ASP A 532 0.65 22.30 33.95
N SER A 533 0.74 22.01 32.65
CA SER A 533 -0.40 22.06 31.73
C SER A 533 -1.46 20.99 32.03
N ILE A 534 -1.05 19.86 32.61
CA ILE A 534 -1.93 18.78 33.09
C ILE A 534 -2.12 18.78 34.63
N ARG A 535 -1.66 19.82 35.34
CA ARG A 535 -1.78 19.94 36.80
C ARG A 535 -3.24 19.85 37.24
N GLY A 536 -3.53 18.95 38.19
CA GLY A 536 -4.89 18.69 38.68
C GLY A 536 -5.80 17.93 37.71
N LYS A 537 -5.28 17.43 36.58
CA LYS A 537 -6.07 16.80 35.50
C LYS A 537 -5.77 15.31 35.34
N ARG A 538 -6.64 14.63 34.59
CA ARG A 538 -6.45 13.25 34.11
C ARG A 538 -6.10 13.24 32.62
N LEU A 539 -4.91 12.76 32.30
CA LEU A 539 -4.48 12.43 30.93
C LEU A 539 -4.66 10.93 30.72
N VAL A 540 -5.52 10.52 29.80
CA VAL A 540 -5.94 9.12 29.64
C VAL A 540 -5.72 8.64 28.21
N PHE A 541 -4.87 7.63 28.06
CA PHE A 541 -4.64 6.91 26.81
C PHE A 541 -5.54 5.67 26.75
N VAL A 542 -6.22 5.47 25.62
CA VAL A 542 -7.13 4.33 25.42
C VAL A 542 -6.89 3.71 24.05
N GLY A 543 -6.63 2.41 23.96
CA GLY A 543 -6.45 1.77 22.66
C GLY A 543 -5.67 0.47 22.67
N ASP A 544 -4.92 0.25 21.59
CA ASP A 544 -4.09 -0.93 21.39
C ASP A 544 -2.68 -0.81 22.00
N SER A 545 -1.85 -1.84 21.83
CA SER A 545 -0.49 -1.93 22.37
C SER A 545 0.44 -0.82 21.87
N ILE A 546 0.15 -0.17 20.74
CA ILE A 546 0.88 1.02 20.28
C ILE A 546 0.51 2.24 21.13
N ASN A 547 -0.71 2.31 21.67
CA ASN A 547 -1.08 3.40 22.60
C ASN A 547 -0.44 3.21 23.98
N ARG A 548 -0.26 1.95 24.40
CA ARG A 548 0.59 1.65 25.56
C ARG A 548 2.02 2.11 25.35
N ASN A 549 2.60 1.84 24.18
CA ASN A 549 3.96 2.26 23.82
C ASN A 549 4.11 3.80 23.83
N GLN A 550 3.09 4.53 23.38
CA GLN A 550 3.03 6.00 23.49
C GLN A 550 2.85 6.49 24.95
N TRP A 551 2.04 5.80 25.76
CA TRP A 551 1.83 6.15 27.16
C TRP A 551 3.08 5.92 28.03
N GLU A 552 3.82 4.82 27.82
CA GLU A 552 5.09 4.58 28.53
C GLU A 552 6.15 5.64 28.18
N SER A 553 6.23 6.04 26.90
CA SER A 553 7.02 7.20 26.48
C SER A 553 6.61 8.47 27.24
N MET A 554 5.31 8.80 27.30
CA MET A 554 4.83 9.98 28.01
C MET A 554 5.22 9.93 29.50
N LEU A 555 5.04 8.80 30.18
CA LEU A 555 5.49 8.65 31.57
C LEU A 555 6.98 8.94 31.74
N CYS A 556 7.83 8.39 30.87
CA CYS A 556 9.27 8.61 30.91
C CYS A 556 9.68 10.06 30.60
N MET A 557 9.05 10.68 29.61
CA MET A 557 9.29 12.09 29.26
C MET A 557 8.94 13.03 30.43
N LEU A 558 7.87 12.73 31.18
CA LEU A 558 7.47 13.54 32.34
C LEU A 558 8.38 13.36 33.55
N MET A 559 9.02 12.19 33.72
CA MET A 559 9.97 11.94 34.82
C MET A 559 11.15 12.91 34.84
N ALA A 560 11.53 13.50 33.70
CA ALA A 560 12.60 14.49 33.62
C ALA A 560 12.35 15.78 34.45
N ALA A 561 11.12 16.05 34.89
CA ALA A 561 10.78 17.17 35.79
C ALA A 561 10.36 16.73 37.21
N VAL A 562 10.55 15.46 37.56
CA VAL A 562 10.20 14.90 38.87
C VAL A 562 11.42 14.94 39.79
N LYS A 563 11.31 15.68 40.89
CA LYS A 563 12.41 15.83 41.87
C LYS A 563 12.59 14.61 42.78
N ASP A 564 11.49 13.96 43.14
CA ASP A 564 11.47 12.74 43.95
C ASP A 564 10.69 11.64 43.19
N PRO A 565 11.39 10.67 42.60
CA PRO A 565 10.75 9.56 41.88
C PRO A 565 9.74 8.77 42.72
N LYS A 566 9.85 8.74 44.06
CA LYS A 566 8.90 8.03 44.94
C LYS A 566 7.52 8.66 44.95
N LYS A 567 7.40 9.92 44.51
CA LYS A 567 6.12 10.64 44.34
C LYS A 567 5.42 10.37 43.00
N VAL A 568 5.94 9.42 42.21
CA VAL A 568 5.27 8.90 41.00
C VAL A 568 5.07 7.41 41.18
N TYR A 569 3.81 6.99 41.30
CA TYR A 569 3.45 5.59 41.57
C TYR A 569 2.13 5.20 40.89
N GLU A 570 1.96 3.92 40.60
CA GLU A 570 0.70 3.36 40.11
C GLU A 570 -0.30 3.23 41.26
N THR A 571 -1.53 3.73 41.10
CA THR A 571 -2.48 3.91 42.21
C THR A 571 -2.97 2.62 42.87
N HIS A 572 -2.76 1.46 42.25
CA HIS A 572 -3.11 0.13 42.78
C HIS A 572 -1.86 -0.71 43.08
N GLY A 573 -0.67 -0.09 43.14
CA GLY A 573 0.61 -0.77 43.41
C GLY A 573 1.07 -1.72 42.30
N ARG A 574 0.50 -1.63 41.08
CA ARG A 574 0.79 -2.58 40.01
C ARG A 574 2.09 -2.24 39.30
N ARG A 575 2.91 -3.26 39.06
CA ARG A 575 4.01 -3.18 38.10
C ARG A 575 3.47 -3.22 36.66
N ILE A 576 4.15 -2.51 35.77
CA ILE A 576 3.93 -2.60 34.33
C ILE A 576 4.38 -3.98 33.86
N THR A 577 3.49 -4.71 33.19
CA THR A 577 3.72 -6.06 32.62
C THR A 577 2.97 -6.21 31.30
N LYS A 578 3.37 -7.21 30.48
CA LYS A 578 2.74 -7.50 29.18
C LYS A 578 1.27 -7.96 29.28
N GLU A 579 0.81 -8.40 30.45
CA GLU A 579 -0.50 -9.06 30.65
C GLU A 579 -1.60 -8.15 31.21
N LYS A 580 -1.27 -7.11 31.97
CA LYS A 580 -2.24 -6.26 32.67
C LYS A 580 -2.41 -4.95 31.92
N GLY A 581 -3.56 -4.75 31.27
CA GLY A 581 -3.75 -3.61 30.37
C GLY A 581 -4.28 -2.30 30.97
N ASN A 582 -4.41 -2.19 32.30
CA ASN A 582 -5.07 -1.03 32.95
C ASN A 582 -4.21 -0.46 34.09
N TYR A 583 -3.74 0.77 33.91
CA TYR A 583 -2.79 1.47 34.80
C TYR A 583 -3.19 2.93 35.03
N SER A 584 -2.96 3.44 36.24
CA SER A 584 -3.08 4.87 36.55
C SER A 584 -1.88 5.32 37.37
N PHE A 585 -1.01 6.15 36.78
CA PHE A 585 0.16 6.70 37.47
C PHE A 585 -0.13 8.10 37.99
N LYS A 586 0.09 8.32 39.28
CA LYS A 586 -0.19 9.59 39.97
C LYS A 586 1.10 10.36 40.18
N PHE A 587 1.15 11.60 39.70
CA PHE A 587 2.25 12.54 39.96
C PHE A 587 1.85 13.45 41.11
N VAL A 588 2.27 13.12 42.34
CA VAL A 588 1.74 13.74 43.57
C VAL A 588 1.91 15.26 43.59
N ASP A 589 3.10 15.76 43.27
CA ASP A 589 3.43 17.19 43.30
C ASP A 589 2.67 18.03 42.23
N TYR A 590 2.11 17.36 41.22
CA TYR A 590 1.29 17.96 40.16
C TYR A 590 -0.21 17.65 40.29
N LYS A 591 -0.59 16.81 41.26
CA LYS A 591 -1.98 16.39 41.53
C LYS A 591 -2.70 15.81 40.30
N CYS A 592 -1.96 15.25 39.36
CA CYS A 592 -2.47 14.75 38.08
C CYS A 592 -2.26 13.24 37.94
N THR A 593 -3.02 12.61 37.03
CA THR A 593 -2.83 11.21 36.63
C THR A 593 -2.52 11.08 35.15
N VAL A 594 -1.70 10.08 34.82
CA VAL A 594 -1.39 9.65 33.46
C VAL A 594 -1.75 8.18 33.37
N GLU A 595 -2.85 7.89 32.68
CA GLU A 595 -3.56 6.61 32.72
C GLU A 595 -3.51 5.91 31.36
N TYR A 596 -3.49 4.58 31.37
CA TYR A 596 -3.67 3.75 30.18
C TYR A 596 -4.76 2.70 30.43
N TYR A 597 -5.66 2.56 29.46
CA TYR A 597 -6.69 1.53 29.42
C TYR A 597 -6.63 0.77 28.09
N VAL A 598 -6.39 -0.54 28.17
CA VAL A 598 -6.45 -1.41 27.01
C VAL A 598 -7.87 -1.46 26.47
N SER A 599 -8.00 -1.25 25.16
CA SER A 599 -9.19 -1.56 24.39
C SER A 599 -8.76 -1.63 22.92
N HIS A 600 -8.32 -2.81 22.49
CA HIS A 600 -7.67 -3.03 21.20
C HIS A 600 -8.49 -2.48 20.02
N TYR A 601 -9.82 -2.59 20.14
CA TYR A 601 -10.80 -2.27 19.11
C TYR A 601 -11.70 -1.08 19.47
N LEU A 602 -11.59 -0.48 20.67
CA LEU A 602 -12.49 0.52 21.29
C LEU A 602 -13.94 0.04 21.55
N VAL A 603 -14.35 -1.06 20.91
CA VAL A 603 -15.64 -1.73 21.03
C VAL A 603 -15.53 -3.06 21.76
N HIS A 604 -16.65 -3.58 22.25
CA HIS A 604 -16.68 -4.68 23.21
C HIS A 604 -16.27 -6.05 22.61
N GLU A 605 -15.13 -6.58 23.09
CA GLU A 605 -14.71 -7.97 22.89
C GLU A 605 -15.62 -8.92 23.71
N SER A 606 -16.34 -9.81 23.02
CA SER A 606 -17.44 -10.60 23.59
C SER A 606 -17.36 -12.09 23.20
N LYS A 607 -18.41 -12.86 23.53
CA LYS A 607 -18.56 -14.27 23.14
C LYS A 607 -20.01 -14.62 22.82
N ALA A 608 -20.31 -14.99 21.57
CA ALA A 608 -21.64 -15.42 21.12
C ALA A 608 -21.74 -16.95 20.92
N ARG A 609 -22.96 -17.49 20.88
CA ARG A 609 -23.23 -18.90 20.53
C ARG A 609 -23.42 -19.02 19.01
N ILE A 610 -22.62 -19.87 18.37
CA ILE A 610 -22.60 -20.08 16.91
C ILE A 610 -22.73 -21.58 16.67
N GLY A 611 -23.93 -22.01 16.24
CA GLY A 611 -24.33 -23.41 16.35
C GLY A 611 -24.30 -23.87 17.80
N GLN A 612 -23.68 -25.02 18.08
CA GLN A 612 -23.58 -25.54 19.44
C GLN A 612 -22.41 -24.97 20.28
N LYS A 613 -21.47 -24.23 19.68
CA LYS A 613 -20.25 -23.76 20.39
C LYS A 613 -20.31 -22.26 20.69
N ARG A 614 -19.89 -21.86 21.89
CA ARG A 614 -19.67 -20.45 22.25
C ARG A 614 -18.30 -20.00 21.73
N ARG A 615 -18.26 -19.00 20.85
CA ARG A 615 -17.04 -18.50 20.19
C ARG A 615 -16.78 -17.02 20.54
N PRO A 616 -15.51 -16.57 20.59
CA PRO A 616 -15.20 -15.15 20.71
C PRO A 616 -15.77 -14.34 19.54
N THR A 617 -16.33 -13.18 19.82
CA THR A 617 -16.88 -12.23 18.85
C THR A 617 -16.49 -10.79 19.20
N LEU A 618 -16.64 -9.86 18.26
CA LEU A 618 -16.45 -8.43 18.48
C LEU A 618 -17.77 -7.69 18.23
N ARG A 619 -18.32 -7.06 19.27
CA ARG A 619 -19.56 -6.26 19.21
C ARG A 619 -19.27 -4.90 18.62
N ILE A 620 -19.28 -4.78 17.29
CA ILE A 620 -18.95 -3.52 16.60
C ILE A 620 -20.01 -2.42 16.79
N ASP A 621 -21.18 -2.76 17.35
CA ASP A 621 -22.28 -1.87 17.74
C ASP A 621 -22.23 -1.42 19.22
N ALA A 622 -21.34 -1.98 20.05
CA ALA A 622 -21.28 -1.69 21.48
C ALA A 622 -19.87 -1.25 21.91
N ILE A 623 -19.78 -0.13 22.63
CA ILE A 623 -18.52 0.35 23.19
C ILE A 623 -17.94 -0.65 24.21
N ASP A 624 -16.62 -0.63 24.40
CA ASP A 624 -15.95 -1.39 25.46
C ASP A 624 -16.60 -1.16 26.86
N HIS A 625 -16.77 -2.25 27.63
CA HIS A 625 -17.31 -2.20 28.99
C HIS A 625 -16.46 -1.36 29.96
N GLY A 626 -15.15 -1.26 29.73
CA GLY A 626 -14.24 -0.38 30.46
C GLY A 626 -14.43 1.11 30.20
N SER A 627 -15.28 1.50 29.23
CA SER A 627 -15.47 2.90 28.82
C SER A 627 -15.95 3.85 29.92
N SER A 628 -16.58 3.33 30.98
CA SER A 628 -16.90 4.10 32.18
C SER A 628 -15.68 4.79 32.80
N ARG A 629 -14.50 4.18 32.72
CA ARG A 629 -13.23 4.67 33.27
C ARG A 629 -12.65 5.87 32.50
N TRP A 630 -13.00 5.99 31.22
CA TRP A 630 -12.54 7.07 30.33
C TRP A 630 -13.33 8.37 30.54
N ARG A 631 -14.54 8.27 31.11
CA ARG A 631 -15.40 9.44 31.40
C ARG A 631 -14.75 10.35 32.44
N GLY A 632 -14.99 11.65 32.33
CA GLY A 632 -14.46 12.66 33.24
C GLY A 632 -12.93 12.81 33.18
N ALA A 633 -12.28 12.36 32.10
CA ALA A 633 -10.90 12.73 31.80
C ALA A 633 -10.85 14.13 31.17
N ASP A 634 -9.80 14.90 31.45
CA ASP A 634 -9.60 16.23 30.85
C ASP A 634 -8.93 16.14 29.47
N ILE A 635 -8.13 15.10 29.25
CA ILE A 635 -7.46 14.81 27.98
C ILE A 635 -7.60 13.32 27.70
N LEU A 636 -8.21 12.98 26.56
CA LEU A 636 -8.33 11.61 26.05
C LEU A 636 -7.49 11.45 24.79
N VAL A 637 -6.67 10.40 24.73
CA VAL A 637 -5.86 10.05 23.56
C VAL A 637 -6.24 8.64 23.12
N PHE A 638 -7.12 8.55 22.12
CA PHE A 638 -7.59 7.29 21.55
C PHE A 638 -6.68 6.79 20.44
N ASN A 639 -6.62 5.47 20.25
CA ASN A 639 -6.21 4.85 19.00
C ASN A 639 -6.94 3.53 18.80
N SER A 640 -7.09 3.09 17.55
CA SER A 640 -7.24 1.68 17.22
C SER A 640 -6.84 1.46 15.77
N ALA A 641 -5.87 0.57 15.51
CA ALA A 641 -5.51 0.17 14.15
C ALA A 641 -4.74 -1.15 14.07
N HIS A 642 -3.81 -1.39 15.02
CA HIS A 642 -2.82 -2.47 14.91
C HIS A 642 -3.42 -3.87 15.13
N TRP A 643 -4.63 -3.96 15.69
CA TRP A 643 -5.36 -5.21 15.89
C TRP A 643 -6.36 -5.54 14.78
N TRP A 644 -6.68 -4.59 13.89
CA TRP A 644 -7.60 -4.79 12.78
C TRP A 644 -6.90 -5.43 11.56
N SER A 645 -6.45 -6.67 11.69
CA SER A 645 -5.87 -7.45 10.58
C SER A 645 -6.64 -8.76 10.38
N HIS A 646 -6.67 -9.29 9.16
CA HIS A 646 -7.37 -10.55 8.86
C HIS A 646 -7.00 -11.68 9.82
N TYR A 647 -5.73 -11.81 10.23
CA TYR A 647 -5.34 -12.82 11.21
C TYR A 647 -5.97 -12.60 12.59
N LYS A 648 -5.85 -11.39 13.14
CA LYS A 648 -6.34 -11.06 14.50
C LYS A 648 -7.86 -11.02 14.58
N THR A 649 -8.55 -10.64 13.50
CA THR A 649 -10.03 -10.56 13.42
C THR A 649 -10.68 -11.78 12.74
N LYS A 650 -10.04 -12.95 12.77
CA LYS A 650 -10.57 -14.24 12.23
C LYS A 650 -11.07 -14.18 10.78
N ALA A 651 -10.38 -13.40 9.95
CA ALA A 651 -10.71 -13.06 8.57
C ALA A 651 -12.14 -12.51 8.38
N GLY A 652 -12.75 -12.00 9.46
CA GLY A 652 -14.14 -11.54 9.49
C GLY A 652 -15.19 -12.65 9.48
N VAL A 653 -14.78 -13.93 9.54
CA VAL A 653 -15.68 -15.08 9.47
C VAL A 653 -16.23 -15.39 10.86
N ASN A 654 -17.56 -15.30 11.02
CA ASN A 654 -18.27 -15.61 12.27
C ASN A 654 -17.70 -14.90 13.51
N TYR A 655 -17.19 -13.67 13.35
CA TYR A 655 -16.47 -12.92 14.40
C TYR A 655 -17.13 -11.60 14.75
N TYR A 656 -17.52 -10.79 13.76
CA TYR A 656 -18.16 -9.50 14.01
C TYR A 656 -19.65 -9.68 14.35
N GLN A 657 -20.13 -8.95 15.35
CA GLN A 657 -21.49 -9.08 15.87
C GLN A 657 -22.16 -7.70 16.03
N GLU A 658 -23.44 -7.63 15.69
CA GLU A 658 -24.33 -6.49 15.92
C GLU A 658 -25.65 -6.99 16.50
N GLY A 659 -26.11 -6.42 17.61
CA GLY A 659 -27.23 -6.97 18.38
C GLY A 659 -27.03 -8.45 18.69
N ASN A 660 -28.01 -9.27 18.32
CA ASN A 660 -27.97 -10.72 18.49
C ASN A 660 -27.43 -11.47 17.25
N GLN A 661 -27.09 -10.75 16.16
CA GLN A 661 -26.60 -11.35 14.92
C GLN A 661 -25.08 -11.35 14.87
N VAL A 662 -24.48 -12.53 14.67
CA VAL A 662 -23.09 -12.65 14.26
C VAL A 662 -23.04 -12.71 12.73
N HIS A 663 -22.20 -11.89 12.12
CA HIS A 663 -22.02 -11.85 10.67
C HIS A 663 -21.27 -13.10 10.20
N PRO A 664 -21.81 -13.90 9.24
CA PRO A 664 -21.13 -15.09 8.74
C PRO A 664 -19.77 -14.77 8.12
N LYS A 665 -19.68 -13.67 7.38
CA LYS A 665 -18.46 -13.04 6.89
C LYS A 665 -18.71 -11.54 6.77
N LEU A 666 -17.87 -10.70 7.37
CA LEU A 666 -17.90 -9.25 7.21
C LEU A 666 -16.48 -8.72 7.03
N ASP A 667 -16.29 -7.80 6.08
CA ASP A 667 -15.00 -7.21 5.77
C ASP A 667 -14.40 -6.40 6.94
N VAL A 668 -13.08 -6.42 7.09
CA VAL A 668 -12.35 -5.81 8.22
C VAL A 668 -12.45 -4.28 8.24
N SER A 669 -12.41 -3.63 7.07
CA SER A 669 -12.51 -2.18 6.97
C SER A 669 -13.96 -1.71 7.16
N THR A 670 -14.93 -2.49 6.69
CA THR A 670 -16.35 -2.27 6.97
C THR A 670 -16.64 -2.39 8.47
N ALA A 671 -16.14 -3.44 9.12
CA ALA A 671 -16.28 -3.62 10.57
C ALA A 671 -15.57 -2.52 11.37
N PHE A 672 -14.38 -2.08 10.93
CA PHE A 672 -13.63 -0.98 11.54
C PHE A 672 -14.39 0.36 11.45
N ARG A 673 -14.96 0.70 10.29
CA ARG A 673 -15.78 1.91 10.11
C ARG A 673 -16.99 1.89 11.05
N ARG A 674 -17.68 0.76 11.18
CA ARG A 674 -18.82 0.63 12.11
C ARG A 674 -18.40 0.75 13.58
N ALA A 675 -17.30 0.11 13.98
CA ALA A 675 -16.76 0.21 15.33
C ALA A 675 -16.33 1.65 15.68
N LEU A 676 -15.74 2.38 14.73
CA LEU A 676 -15.41 3.80 14.93
C LEU A 676 -16.66 4.70 14.97
N MET A 677 -17.72 4.41 14.21
CA MET A 677 -19.00 5.11 14.35
C MET A 677 -19.63 4.88 15.74
N THR A 678 -19.50 3.67 16.29
CA THR A 678 -19.89 3.35 17.67
C THR A 678 -19.07 4.13 18.70
N TRP A 679 -17.75 4.23 18.51
CA TRP A 679 -16.86 5.05 19.34
C TRP A 679 -17.20 6.55 19.25
N GLY A 680 -17.33 7.11 18.05
CA GLY A 680 -17.69 8.51 17.85
C GLY A 680 -19.05 8.85 18.48
N SER A 681 -20.04 7.96 18.30
CA SER A 681 -21.34 8.05 18.96
C SER A 681 -21.25 7.94 20.49
N TRP A 682 -20.26 7.23 21.04
CA TRP A 682 -20.03 7.21 22.49
C TRP A 682 -19.40 8.52 22.97
N VAL A 683 -18.42 9.07 22.24
CA VAL A 683 -17.79 10.35 22.54
C VAL A 683 -18.84 11.46 22.57
N ASP A 684 -19.64 11.60 21.51
CA ASP A 684 -20.69 12.61 21.37
C ASP A 684 -21.81 12.53 22.43
N ARG A 685 -21.98 11.38 23.09
CA ARG A 685 -22.97 11.20 24.17
C ARG A 685 -22.42 11.40 25.57
N HIS A 686 -21.12 11.23 25.80
CA HIS A 686 -20.54 11.15 27.15
C HIS A 686 -19.42 12.15 27.43
N ILE A 687 -18.86 12.79 26.41
CA ILE A 687 -17.74 13.73 26.54
C ILE A 687 -18.24 15.16 26.38
N ASN A 688 -17.85 16.04 27.30
CA ASN A 688 -18.17 17.46 27.22
C ASN A 688 -16.99 18.21 26.58
N PRO A 689 -17.10 18.73 25.34
CA PRO A 689 -15.98 19.40 24.64
C PRO A 689 -15.53 20.71 25.31
N GLY A 690 -16.34 21.29 26.21
CA GLY A 690 -15.94 22.45 27.02
C GLY A 690 -15.00 22.10 28.17
N LYS A 691 -14.94 20.82 28.58
CA LYS A 691 -14.09 20.32 29.67
C LYS A 691 -12.97 19.39 29.19
N THR A 692 -13.28 18.49 28.26
CA THR A 692 -12.38 17.43 27.80
C THR A 692 -11.86 17.73 26.40
N GLN A 693 -10.55 17.58 26.21
CA GLN A 693 -9.92 17.57 24.89
C GLN A 693 -9.78 16.13 24.40
N VAL A 694 -10.28 15.84 23.20
CA VAL A 694 -10.23 14.49 22.61
C VAL A 694 -9.24 14.48 21.46
N PHE A 695 -8.32 13.52 21.50
CA PHE A 695 -7.35 13.24 20.47
C PHE A 695 -7.58 11.82 19.93
N PHE A 696 -7.37 11.63 18.63
CA PHE A 696 -7.25 10.29 18.04
C PHE A 696 -5.93 10.19 17.28
N ARG A 697 -5.10 9.23 17.64
CA ARG A 697 -3.80 8.97 17.02
C ARG A 697 -3.93 7.88 15.96
N ASN A 698 -3.51 8.19 14.74
CA ASN A 698 -3.72 7.29 13.60
C ASN A 698 -2.73 6.09 13.60
N SER A 699 -2.75 5.25 12.57
CA SER A 699 -1.97 4.00 12.60
C SER A 699 -0.46 4.27 12.62
N ALA A 700 0.26 3.59 13.51
CA ALA A 700 1.71 3.47 13.36
C ALA A 700 2.00 2.43 12.27
N PRO A 701 2.95 2.69 11.36
CA PRO A 701 3.38 1.72 10.35
C PRO A 701 4.12 0.54 11.00
N SER A 702 4.27 -0.54 10.23
CA SER A 702 5.13 -1.67 10.55
C SER A 702 6.07 -1.91 9.38
N HIS A 703 7.33 -2.20 9.66
CA HIS A 703 8.38 -2.28 8.63
C HIS A 703 8.99 -3.68 8.57
N PHE A 704 8.31 -4.61 7.90
CA PHE A 704 8.86 -5.94 7.65
C PHE A 704 9.50 -6.02 6.26
N SER A 705 10.74 -6.51 6.22
CA SER A 705 11.47 -6.89 5.00
C SER A 705 11.47 -8.41 4.86
N GLY A 706 11.46 -8.95 3.64
CA GLY A 706 11.59 -10.39 3.39
C GLY A 706 10.36 -11.27 3.72
N GLY A 707 9.27 -10.69 4.22
CA GLY A 707 8.03 -11.39 4.57
C GLY A 707 7.14 -10.54 5.47
N GLU A 708 6.02 -11.10 5.95
CA GLU A 708 5.26 -10.51 7.07
C GLU A 708 5.75 -11.02 8.43
N TRP A 709 5.22 -10.45 9.52
CA TRP A 709 5.49 -10.83 10.92
C TRP A 709 5.39 -12.33 11.23
N ASN A 710 4.59 -13.09 10.49
CA ASN A 710 4.37 -14.53 10.66
C ASN A 710 5.09 -15.41 9.60
N SER A 711 5.71 -14.81 8.59
CA SER A 711 6.25 -15.49 7.41
C SER A 711 7.74 -15.22 7.18
N GLY A 712 8.46 -14.85 8.25
CA GLY A 712 9.91 -14.63 8.24
C GLY A 712 10.35 -13.16 8.06
N GLY A 713 9.40 -12.22 8.10
CA GLY A 713 9.70 -10.79 7.99
C GLY A 713 10.63 -10.27 9.11
N HIS A 714 11.54 -9.37 8.75
CA HIS A 714 12.57 -8.82 9.65
C HIS A 714 12.84 -7.32 9.44
N CYS A 715 13.53 -6.70 10.40
CA CYS A 715 13.97 -5.30 10.40
C CYS A 715 15.29 -5.07 11.14
N LEU A 716 16.05 -6.12 11.46
CA LEU A 716 17.25 -6.08 12.29
C LEU A 716 18.38 -5.22 11.71
N GLU A 717 18.48 -5.19 10.39
CA GLU A 717 19.56 -4.55 9.64
C GLU A 717 19.42 -3.03 9.56
N ALA A 718 18.27 -2.48 9.98
CA ALA A 718 17.93 -1.08 9.89
C ALA A 718 18.49 -0.26 11.08
N ALA A 719 19.66 0.36 10.88
CA ALA A 719 20.27 1.28 11.85
C ALA A 719 20.00 2.78 11.56
N TRP A 720 19.30 3.09 10.47
CA TRP A 720 19.06 4.45 9.98
C TRP A 720 17.62 4.62 9.44
N PRO A 721 17.04 5.83 9.52
CA PRO A 721 15.79 6.14 8.83
C PRO A 721 15.86 5.87 7.32
N LEU A 722 14.71 5.59 6.71
CA LEU A 722 14.56 5.59 5.26
C LEU A 722 14.75 7.00 4.69
N ASN A 723 15.27 7.08 3.47
CA ASN A 723 15.36 8.35 2.73
C ASN A 723 14.07 8.69 1.98
N ASP A 724 13.23 7.69 1.70
CA ASP A 724 11.98 7.81 0.96
C ASP A 724 10.93 6.84 1.51
N THR A 725 9.68 7.27 1.50
CA THR A 725 8.50 6.49 1.90
C THR A 725 7.43 6.44 0.81
N SER A 726 7.76 6.84 -0.43
CA SER A 726 6.84 6.88 -1.58
C SER A 726 6.14 5.55 -1.88
N ALA A 727 6.82 4.43 -1.59
CA ALA A 727 6.28 3.07 -1.72
C ALA A 727 5.23 2.71 -0.63
N MET A 728 5.10 3.50 0.43
CA MET A 728 4.15 3.23 1.52
C MET A 728 2.80 3.92 1.27
N ASN A 729 1.81 3.10 0.90
CA ASN A 729 0.43 3.57 0.78
C ASN A 729 -0.11 4.10 2.12
N TYR A 730 -0.78 5.26 2.10
CA TYR A 730 -1.43 5.80 3.30
C TYR A 730 -2.54 4.86 3.79
N PRO A 731 -2.48 4.34 5.03
CA PRO A 731 -3.34 3.25 5.47
C PRO A 731 -4.83 3.57 5.37
N GLU A 732 -5.57 2.63 4.77
CA GLU A 732 -7.02 2.66 4.57
C GLU A 732 -7.80 3.02 5.84
N LYS A 733 -7.34 2.53 7.00
CA LYS A 733 -7.90 2.78 8.33
C LYS A 733 -7.78 4.25 8.74
N ASN A 734 -6.71 4.94 8.36
CA ASN A 734 -6.61 6.37 8.62
C ASN A 734 -7.66 7.14 7.81
N LYS A 735 -7.90 6.67 6.57
CA LYS A 735 -9.05 7.03 5.71
C LYS A 735 -10.34 7.13 6.52
N ILE A 736 -10.70 6.00 7.10
CA ILE A 736 -11.91 5.82 7.91
C ILE A 736 -11.91 6.70 9.17
N VAL A 737 -10.77 6.83 9.88
CA VAL A 737 -10.66 7.69 11.07
C VAL A 737 -10.95 9.15 10.72
N GLU A 738 -10.39 9.65 9.63
CA GLU A 738 -10.61 11.01 9.12
C GLU A 738 -12.09 11.22 8.75
N GLU A 739 -12.68 10.31 7.96
CA GLU A 739 -14.10 10.34 7.60
C GLU A 739 -15.04 10.37 8.81
N VAL A 740 -14.78 9.53 9.83
CA VAL A 740 -15.62 9.45 11.04
C VAL A 740 -15.48 10.70 11.89
N VAL A 741 -14.26 11.19 12.12
CA VAL A 741 -14.03 12.39 12.93
C VAL A 741 -14.66 13.64 12.31
N LEU A 742 -14.68 13.76 10.99
CA LEU A 742 -15.37 14.85 10.28
C LEU A 742 -16.90 14.86 10.48
N GLN A 743 -17.49 13.74 10.90
CA GLN A 743 -18.94 13.60 11.14
C GLN A 743 -19.34 13.75 12.62
N MET A 744 -18.37 13.86 13.54
CA MET A 744 -18.62 13.96 14.98
C MET A 744 -19.01 15.38 15.41
N LYS A 745 -19.88 15.49 16.42
CA LYS A 745 -20.26 16.76 17.05
C LYS A 745 -19.18 17.27 18.01
N THR A 746 -18.50 16.34 18.67
CA THR A 746 -17.37 16.63 19.58
C THR A 746 -16.11 16.82 18.75
N PRO A 747 -15.44 17.98 18.80
CA PRO A 747 -14.20 18.18 18.07
C PRO A 747 -13.11 17.21 18.56
N VAL A 748 -12.58 16.39 17.65
CA VAL A 748 -11.44 15.50 17.89
C VAL A 748 -10.24 16.02 17.12
N THR A 749 -9.10 16.14 17.78
CA THR A 749 -7.83 16.49 17.12
C THR A 749 -7.10 15.22 16.67
N LEU A 750 -6.84 15.10 15.37
CA LEU A 750 -6.09 13.98 14.82
C LEU A 750 -4.58 14.15 15.05
N LEU A 751 -3.98 13.23 15.80
CA LEU A 751 -2.52 13.10 15.90
C LEU A 751 -2.07 12.23 14.71
N ASN A 752 -1.85 12.86 13.55
CA ASN A 752 -1.38 12.17 12.36
C ASN A 752 0.13 11.92 12.44
N ILE A 753 0.48 10.68 12.81
CA ILE A 753 1.86 10.24 13.01
C ILE A 753 2.33 9.22 11.97
N THR A 754 1.45 8.72 11.09
CA THR A 754 1.81 7.67 10.12
C THR A 754 2.92 8.14 9.18
N GLY A 755 2.78 9.33 8.58
CA GLY A 755 3.72 9.85 7.59
C GLY A 755 5.14 10.04 8.16
N LEU A 756 5.27 10.70 9.31
CA LEU A 756 6.57 10.85 9.97
C LEU A 756 7.14 9.51 10.46
N SER A 757 6.29 8.58 10.93
CA SER A 757 6.78 7.29 11.44
C SER A 757 7.19 6.31 10.33
N ALA A 758 6.70 6.49 9.10
CA ALA A 758 7.04 5.68 7.93
C ALA A 758 8.54 5.75 7.58
N TYR A 759 9.22 6.84 7.93
CA TYR A 759 10.67 6.96 7.76
C TYR A 759 11.46 6.09 8.75
N ARG A 760 10.85 5.63 9.85
CA ARG A 760 11.58 5.22 11.06
C ARG A 760 11.71 3.70 11.23
N ILE A 761 12.04 2.98 10.17
CA ILE A 761 12.35 1.53 10.25
C ILE A 761 13.39 1.20 11.34
N ASP A 762 14.33 2.11 11.59
CA ASP A 762 15.34 2.02 12.65
C ASP A 762 14.79 2.04 14.08
N GLY A 763 13.58 2.57 14.29
CA GLY A 763 12.96 2.74 15.61
C GLY A 763 12.35 1.47 16.21
N HIS A 764 12.34 0.34 15.49
CA HIS A 764 11.70 -0.90 15.95
C HIS A 764 12.59 -1.75 16.88
N PRO A 765 12.03 -2.53 17.82
CA PRO A 765 12.79 -3.46 18.65
C PRO A 765 13.49 -4.57 17.88
N SER A 766 12.92 -5.06 16.78
CA SER A 766 13.41 -6.25 16.07
C SER A 766 13.55 -7.43 17.05
N ILE A 767 14.75 -8.00 17.22
CA ILE A 767 15.06 -9.05 18.21
C ILE A 767 15.17 -8.52 19.65
N TYR A 768 15.36 -7.21 19.82
CA TYR A 768 15.64 -6.55 21.10
C TYR A 768 14.38 -6.22 21.92
N GLY A 769 13.25 -6.89 21.66
CA GLY A 769 12.04 -6.86 22.51
C GLY A 769 12.05 -7.85 23.69
N LYS A 770 13.15 -8.60 23.86
CA LYS A 770 13.42 -9.50 24.99
C LYS A 770 14.93 -9.56 25.26
N LYS A 771 15.33 -9.99 26.46
CA LYS A 771 16.75 -10.21 26.78
C LYS A 771 17.36 -11.43 26.03
N PRO A 772 18.64 -11.36 25.63
CA PRO A 772 19.38 -12.49 25.04
C PRO A 772 19.41 -13.70 25.98
N GLY A 773 19.40 -14.91 25.42
CA GLY A 773 19.52 -16.16 26.18
C GLY A 773 18.25 -16.62 26.91
N THR A 774 17.13 -15.90 26.80
CA THR A 774 15.84 -16.39 27.29
C THR A 774 15.36 -17.57 26.43
N ARG A 775 14.89 -18.67 27.06
CA ARG A 775 14.46 -19.93 26.40
C ARG A 775 13.37 -19.77 25.32
N PHE A 776 12.77 -18.59 25.22
CA PHE A 776 11.68 -18.25 24.30
C PHE A 776 12.05 -17.08 23.35
N SER A 777 13.30 -17.03 22.88
CA SER A 777 13.67 -16.16 21.75
C SER A 777 13.01 -16.68 20.48
N SER A 778 11.80 -16.18 20.20
CA SER A 778 11.11 -16.44 18.94
C SER A 778 11.97 -15.99 17.78
N LYS A 779 12.02 -16.78 16.70
CA LYS A 779 12.62 -16.35 15.41
C LYS A 779 11.88 -15.14 14.81
N VAL A 780 10.68 -14.83 15.31
CA VAL A 780 9.86 -13.66 14.98
C VAL A 780 10.48 -12.39 15.59
N GLN A 781 10.70 -11.38 14.75
CA GLN A 781 11.13 -10.03 15.15
C GLN A 781 9.93 -9.11 15.36
N ASP A 782 10.04 -8.14 16.27
CA ASP A 782 9.04 -7.09 16.44
C ASP A 782 9.38 -5.86 15.58
N CYS A 783 8.74 -5.77 14.42
CA CYS A 783 8.82 -4.63 13.51
C CYS A 783 7.50 -3.83 13.48
N SER A 784 6.80 -3.76 14.62
CA SER A 784 5.51 -3.08 14.77
C SER A 784 5.44 -2.15 15.99
N HIS A 785 5.98 -2.56 17.14
CA HIS A 785 6.18 -1.70 18.30
C HIS A 785 7.49 -0.91 18.16
N TRP A 786 7.78 -0.02 19.11
CA TRP A 786 8.86 0.95 18.99
C TRP A 786 9.74 0.93 20.25
N CYS A 787 11.06 1.02 20.03
CA CYS A 787 12.02 1.20 21.11
C CYS A 787 11.73 2.50 21.87
N LEU A 788 11.94 2.47 23.19
CA LEU A 788 11.91 3.63 24.07
C LEU A 788 13.29 3.84 24.72
N PRO A 789 13.81 5.08 24.77
CA PRO A 789 13.31 6.28 24.07
C PRO A 789 13.38 6.12 22.54
N GLY A 790 12.58 6.89 21.80
CA GLY A 790 12.45 6.72 20.35
C GLY A 790 11.22 7.40 19.73
N VAL A 791 10.68 6.80 18.67
CA VAL A 791 9.63 7.40 17.81
C VAL A 791 8.36 7.83 18.57
N PRO A 792 7.85 7.10 19.58
CA PRO A 792 6.68 7.55 20.35
C PRO A 792 6.91 8.85 21.13
N ASP A 793 8.16 9.24 21.40
CA ASP A 793 8.48 10.50 22.06
C ASP A 793 8.05 11.67 21.17
N ALA A 794 8.32 11.60 19.87
CA ALA A 794 7.90 12.62 18.90
C ALA A 794 6.36 12.72 18.79
N TRP A 795 5.62 11.60 18.93
CA TRP A 795 4.15 11.65 18.97
C TRP A 795 3.65 12.41 20.21
N ASN A 796 4.37 12.29 21.32
CA ASN A 796 4.08 13.01 22.56
C ASN A 796 4.53 14.47 22.53
N GLU A 797 5.57 14.82 21.78
CA GLU A 797 5.90 16.22 21.46
C GLU A 797 4.78 16.88 20.64
N ILE A 798 4.23 16.20 19.64
CA ILE A 798 3.10 16.71 18.84
C ILE A 798 1.85 16.94 19.71
N LEU A 799 1.53 15.98 20.59
CA LEU A 799 0.47 16.14 21.59
C LEU A 799 0.72 17.33 22.51
N TYR A 800 1.96 17.52 23.00
CA TYR A 800 2.35 18.67 23.81
C TYR A 800 2.13 20.00 23.07
N VAL A 801 2.49 20.10 21.79
CA VAL A 801 2.26 21.32 20.98
C VAL A 801 0.77 21.66 20.88
N HIS A 802 -0.11 20.69 20.59
CA HIS A 802 -1.55 20.92 20.56
C HIS A 802 -2.13 21.37 21.91
N LEU A 803 -1.58 20.88 23.03
CA LEU A 803 -1.99 21.30 24.36
C LEU A 803 -1.50 22.73 24.69
N GLN A 804 -0.31 23.13 24.21
CA GLN A 804 0.21 24.49 24.40
C GLN A 804 -0.55 25.55 23.58
N SER A 805 -0.91 25.28 22.32
CA SER A 805 -1.60 26.27 21.48
C SER A 805 -2.98 26.67 22.04
N LYS A 806 -3.75 25.70 22.54
CA LYS A 806 -5.02 25.92 23.24
C LYS A 806 -4.88 26.78 24.51
N LEU A 807 -3.77 26.67 25.24
CA LEU A 807 -3.50 27.52 26.41
C LEU A 807 -3.18 28.97 26.00
N LYS A 808 -2.36 29.18 24.95
CA LYS A 808 -2.13 30.52 24.40
C LYS A 808 -3.44 31.17 23.95
N TYR A 809 -4.33 30.44 23.29
CA TYR A 809 -5.61 30.97 22.80
C TYR A 809 -6.56 31.41 23.94
N LYS A 810 -6.72 30.59 24.99
CA LYS A 810 -7.57 30.94 26.14
C LYS A 810 -7.08 32.19 26.89
N ASN A 811 -5.77 32.41 26.96
CA ASN A 811 -5.21 33.58 27.64
C ASN A 811 -5.35 34.88 26.84
N HIS A 812 -5.52 34.81 25.51
CA HIS A 812 -5.77 35.99 24.65
C HIS A 812 -7.26 36.30 24.45
N SER A 813 -8.15 35.32 24.64
CA SER A 813 -9.60 35.54 24.55
C SER A 813 -10.24 36.03 25.87
N GLY A 814 -9.43 36.34 26.88
CA GLY A 814 -9.87 36.76 28.21
C GLY A 814 -9.12 37.99 28.76
N SER A 815 -8.49 38.75 27.86
CA SER A 815 -7.76 40.00 28.13
C SER A 815 -8.45 41.19 27.47
#